data_AF-S6HXI9-F1
#
_entry.id   AF-S6HXI9-F1
#
_cell.length_a   1.000
_cell.length_b   1.000
_cell.length_c   1.000
_cell.angle_alpha   90.00
_cell.angle_beta   90.00
_cell.angle_gamma   90.00
#
_symmetry.space_group_name_H-M   'P 1'
#
loop_
_entity.id
_entity.type
_entity.pdbx_description
1 polymer ?
#
loop_
_entity_poly.entity_id
_entity_poly.type
_entity_poly.pdbx_seq_one_letter_code
_entity_poly.pdbx_strand_id
1 'polypeptide(L)'
;MLMQWARETDAGSDQAHSDTSFKTVEDFQEYIVYLRQNSPKLLSESVSLLVDADNTIAPFDHHTIEIQSQLNLDDSENALEMMKALICAAALEKHPSLATWQKVRQVKSNSWQIEHWLANAMIAYASDYEPAQISYISLGKEIFLSLEQASLKSQWERHNKAREEAAAYWESCQNKLEEIWWGLRGTDFMMYEEELPIFNVLYRFAPSVLKTLVSESQSPYLIRSVLMVAGISAFDSRYYDWSQWAASAPVAFKNDGGWNGSAVIPLLLVHARQELLESGRRLPYRDATDAQIENAKQEISLLSKSVVDVLAERSDALPLLARWSTWLMRQLLLHSDKDVSDARSGAYVDNALIEAIGRRTKGDFEIQQPPLDAQTWEHWCYFCLLASHAHSGFESLPSISGFVDEWKISYEDWHGEKGRRLTERASLFTLGKEMPGMHAHLLAYPIVRSTNPTEIWEKMWISAYTLRELVEFGDSDVQKNEFSARSSASELLFLLFSIGLAIFDQASGECYDSKSPKARQMAALHQLLASAIFEMNEIDDTLTRDKWRTAFQHLAIRRLIWEKPECNHLPESISVFSSTDKPAVSDYLLYIRGDVYELLLTVQGIALNSTSSSFLQEILQTASIDLATAFTAVKELTKFSSRRYPVNDNLMRDIDKLMNSVG
;
A
#
# COMPACT_ATOMS: atom_id res chain seq x y z
N MET A 1 23.04 -14.34 -13.08
CA MET A 1 22.90 -14.25 -11.61
C MET A 1 21.49 -14.70 -11.30
N LEU A 2 21.31 -15.66 -10.38
CA LEU A 2 19.96 -16.03 -9.94
C LEU A 2 19.40 -14.83 -9.16
N MET A 3 18.15 -14.44 -9.43
CA MET A 3 17.49 -13.36 -8.71
C MET A 3 17.17 -13.84 -7.28
N GLN A 4 17.33 -12.97 -6.29
CA GLN A 4 17.13 -13.27 -4.87
C GLN A 4 16.39 -12.10 -4.23
N TRP A 5 15.53 -12.37 -3.26
CA TRP A 5 14.99 -11.31 -2.42
C TRP A 5 16.11 -10.60 -1.68
N ALA A 6 15.81 -9.36 -1.25
CA ALA A 6 16.65 -8.64 -0.33
C ALA A 6 17.01 -9.60 0.83
N ARG A 7 16.04 -10.11 1.60
CA ARG A 7 16.26 -10.95 2.80
C ARG A 7 17.18 -12.16 2.58
N GLU A 8 17.19 -12.74 1.38
CA GLU A 8 18.05 -13.88 1.06
C GLU A 8 19.54 -13.53 1.02
N THR A 9 19.88 -12.31 0.63
CA THR A 9 21.28 -11.88 0.52
C THR A 9 21.96 -11.76 1.89
N ASP A 10 21.21 -11.37 2.92
CA ASP A 10 21.73 -11.25 4.30
C ASP A 10 21.89 -12.62 4.97
N ALA A 11 20.97 -13.56 4.73
CA ALA A 11 21.04 -14.91 5.27
C ALA A 11 22.27 -15.70 4.80
N GLY A 12 22.90 -15.31 3.68
CA GLY A 12 24.18 -15.84 3.24
C GLY A 12 25.41 -15.19 3.89
N SER A 13 25.23 -14.03 4.55
CA SER A 13 26.29 -13.23 5.19
C SER A 13 26.31 -13.32 6.72
N ASP A 14 25.15 -13.57 7.33
CA ASP A 14 25.09 -14.14 8.67
C ASP A 14 25.70 -15.54 8.53
N GLN A 15 26.93 -15.72 9.01
CA GLN A 15 27.42 -17.04 9.36
C GLN A 15 26.31 -17.66 10.20
N ALA A 16 25.59 -18.63 9.61
CA ALA A 16 24.65 -19.46 10.32
C ALA A 16 25.33 -19.81 11.63
N HIS A 17 24.90 -19.17 12.71
CA HIS A 17 25.19 -19.65 14.03
C HIS A 17 24.47 -20.99 13.98
N SER A 18 25.20 -22.04 13.62
CA SER A 18 24.72 -23.40 13.66
C SER A 18 24.50 -23.62 15.14
N ASP A 19 23.31 -23.22 15.59
CA ASP A 19 22.86 -23.45 16.93
C ASP A 19 22.86 -24.98 17.02
N THR A 20 23.87 -25.53 17.69
CA THR A 20 24.13 -26.98 17.76
C THR A 20 22.97 -27.71 18.43
N SER A 21 22.03 -26.94 18.99
CA SER A 21 20.73 -27.36 19.50
C SER A 21 19.72 -27.77 18.41
N PHE A 22 19.78 -27.26 17.18
CA PHE A 22 18.80 -27.62 16.13
C PHE A 22 19.26 -28.83 15.31
N LYS A 23 18.39 -29.83 15.13
CA LYS A 23 18.72 -31.06 14.38
C LYS A 23 18.26 -31.00 12.94
N THR A 24 19.17 -31.25 12.01
CA THR A 24 18.92 -31.24 10.56
C THR A 24 18.44 -32.60 10.05
N VAL A 25 18.06 -32.67 8.78
CA VAL A 25 17.69 -33.94 8.12
C VAL A 25 18.85 -34.94 8.17
N GLU A 26 20.08 -34.46 7.97
CA GLU A 26 21.30 -35.27 7.99
C GLU A 26 21.55 -35.86 9.38
N ASP A 27 21.40 -35.07 10.45
CA ASP A 27 21.52 -35.56 11.84
C ASP A 27 20.56 -36.75 12.09
N PHE A 28 19.31 -36.63 11.61
CA PHE A 28 18.32 -37.70 11.73
C PHE A 28 18.65 -38.91 10.86
N GLN A 29 19.21 -38.73 9.67
CA GLN A 29 19.66 -39.84 8.81
C GLN A 29 20.77 -40.64 9.48
N GLU A 30 21.78 -39.97 10.04
CA GLU A 30 22.85 -40.63 10.81
C GLU A 30 22.30 -41.38 12.02
N TYR A 31 21.36 -40.76 12.73
CA TYR A 31 20.74 -41.38 13.90
C TYR A 31 19.86 -42.60 13.54
N ILE A 32 19.16 -42.58 12.40
CA ILE A 32 18.43 -43.74 11.87
C ILE A 32 19.39 -44.90 11.60
N VAL A 33 20.56 -44.64 11.01
CA VAL A 33 21.58 -45.67 10.75
C VAL A 33 22.07 -46.28 12.06
N TYR A 34 22.36 -45.44 13.06
CA TYR A 34 22.76 -45.89 14.40
C TYR A 34 21.68 -46.78 15.04
N LEU A 35 20.41 -46.37 15.04
CA LEU A 35 19.32 -47.14 15.62
C LEU A 35 19.09 -48.47 14.90
N ARG A 36 19.20 -48.51 13.57
CA ARG A 36 19.06 -49.76 12.80
C ARG A 36 20.16 -50.77 13.13
N GLN A 37 21.38 -50.30 13.41
CA GLN A 37 22.51 -51.16 13.75
C GLN A 37 22.45 -51.66 15.20
N ASN A 38 22.05 -50.81 16.14
CA ASN A 38 22.14 -51.10 17.56
C ASN A 38 20.81 -51.55 18.18
N SER A 39 19.67 -51.23 17.59
CA SER A 39 18.34 -51.48 18.17
C SER A 39 17.22 -51.63 17.11
N PRO A 40 17.30 -52.62 16.21
CA PRO A 40 16.42 -52.70 15.04
C PRO A 40 14.92 -52.90 15.34
N LYS A 41 14.56 -53.42 16.52
CA LYS A 41 13.16 -53.65 16.94
C LYS A 41 12.52 -52.47 17.68
N LEU A 42 13.35 -51.52 18.12
CA LEU A 42 12.97 -50.44 19.00
C LEU A 42 11.87 -49.55 18.42
N LEU A 43 12.06 -49.15 17.16
CA LEU A 43 11.09 -48.32 16.44
C LEU A 43 9.76 -49.04 16.25
N SER A 44 9.75 -50.34 15.95
CA SER A 44 8.50 -51.09 15.81
C SER A 44 7.73 -51.23 17.12
N GLU A 45 8.42 -51.53 18.23
CA GLU A 45 7.80 -51.71 19.55
C GLU A 45 7.27 -50.37 20.10
N SER A 46 8.04 -49.30 19.94
CA SER A 46 7.66 -47.96 20.39
C SER A 46 6.51 -47.36 19.55
N VAL A 47 6.45 -47.66 18.24
CA VAL A 47 5.33 -47.22 17.39
C VAL A 47 4.02 -47.87 17.84
N SER A 48 4.01 -49.17 18.13
CA SER A 48 2.82 -49.84 18.66
C SER A 48 2.36 -49.20 19.97
N LEU A 49 3.27 -48.87 20.88
CA LEU A 49 2.90 -48.20 22.12
C LEU A 49 2.32 -46.80 21.91
N LEU A 50 2.84 -46.01 20.97
CA LEU A 50 2.28 -44.68 20.65
C LEU A 50 0.90 -44.79 19.98
N VAL A 51 0.73 -45.76 19.06
CA VAL A 51 -0.51 -45.94 18.28
C VAL A 51 -1.60 -46.62 19.11
N ASP A 52 -1.25 -47.53 20.01
CA ASP A 52 -2.19 -48.30 20.82
C ASP A 52 -2.47 -47.66 22.19
N ALA A 53 -1.67 -46.67 22.62
CA ALA A 53 -1.95 -45.92 23.84
C ALA A 53 -3.37 -45.32 23.80
N ASP A 54 -4.07 -45.39 24.93
CA ASP A 54 -5.28 -44.58 25.15
C ASP A 54 -4.94 -43.07 25.00
N ASN A 55 -5.90 -42.16 25.19
CA ASN A 55 -5.72 -40.71 24.96
C ASN A 55 -4.62 -40.01 25.82
N THR A 56 -3.70 -40.75 26.46
CA THR A 56 -2.58 -40.28 27.28
C THR A 56 -1.23 -40.75 26.73
N ILE A 57 -0.26 -39.84 26.63
CA ILE A 57 1.12 -40.14 26.20
C ILE A 57 2.03 -40.70 27.30
N ALA A 58 1.57 -40.77 28.56
CA ALA A 58 2.39 -41.19 29.71
C ALA A 58 3.03 -42.59 29.57
N PRO A 59 2.33 -43.63 29.05
CA PRO A 59 2.95 -44.94 28.81
C PRO A 59 4.08 -44.89 27.78
N PHE A 60 3.93 -44.03 26.76
CA PHE A 60 4.94 -43.81 25.73
C PHE A 60 6.16 -43.08 26.31
N ASP A 61 5.97 -42.01 27.08
CA ASP A 61 7.08 -41.29 27.72
C ASP A 61 7.86 -42.19 28.68
N HIS A 62 7.17 -42.98 29.51
CA HIS A 62 7.82 -43.91 30.44
C HIS A 62 8.69 -44.93 29.70
N HIS A 63 8.16 -45.52 28.63
CA HIS A 63 8.89 -46.48 27.82
C HIS A 63 10.13 -45.88 27.14
N THR A 64 10.03 -44.65 26.63
CA THR A 64 11.19 -43.98 25.99
C THR A 64 12.32 -43.65 26.97
N ILE A 65 11.99 -43.38 28.25
CA ILE A 65 12.98 -43.21 29.32
C ILE A 65 13.65 -44.54 29.68
N GLU A 66 12.88 -45.63 29.75
CA GLU A 66 13.44 -46.98 29.95
C GLU A 66 14.42 -47.34 28.84
N ILE A 67 14.08 -47.03 27.59
CA ILE A 67 14.95 -47.24 26.43
C ILE A 67 16.24 -46.41 26.53
N GLN A 68 16.15 -45.15 26.95
CA GLN A 68 17.32 -44.29 27.13
C GLN A 68 18.35 -44.95 28.06
N SER A 69 17.87 -45.51 29.17
CA SER A 69 18.73 -46.21 30.14
C SER A 69 19.34 -47.51 29.59
N GLN A 70 18.66 -48.19 28.67
CA GLN A 70 19.13 -49.44 28.05
C GLN A 70 20.20 -49.20 26.96
N LEU A 71 20.13 -48.05 26.28
CA LEU A 71 21.03 -47.70 25.18
C LEU A 71 22.22 -46.84 25.62
N ASN A 72 22.36 -46.57 26.93
CA ASN A 72 23.37 -45.68 27.51
C ASN A 72 23.43 -44.32 26.79
N LEU A 73 22.26 -43.76 26.46
CA LEU A 73 22.16 -42.47 25.76
C LEU A 73 22.32 -41.27 26.72
N ASP A 74 22.64 -41.50 27.99
CA ASP A 74 22.70 -40.49 29.06
C ASP A 74 23.73 -39.38 28.81
N ASP A 75 24.74 -39.64 27.98
CA ASP A 75 25.79 -38.66 27.61
C ASP A 75 25.41 -37.79 26.38
N SER A 76 24.29 -38.06 25.70
CA SER A 76 23.85 -37.30 24.52
C SER A 76 22.61 -36.47 24.84
N GLU A 77 22.84 -35.17 25.06
CA GLU A 77 21.84 -34.18 25.52
C GLU A 77 20.56 -34.11 24.68
N ASN A 78 20.56 -34.65 23.44
CA ASN A 78 19.43 -34.60 22.52
C ASN A 78 18.97 -35.97 21.97
N ALA A 79 19.62 -37.08 22.32
CA ALA A 79 19.34 -38.38 21.69
C ALA A 79 17.92 -38.90 21.97
N LEU A 80 17.41 -38.70 23.19
CA LEU A 80 16.05 -39.11 23.56
C LEU A 80 14.99 -38.37 22.71
N GLU A 81 15.11 -37.06 22.57
CA GLU A 81 14.15 -36.24 21.80
C GLU A 81 14.25 -36.53 20.30
N MET A 82 15.45 -36.78 19.77
CA MET A 82 15.62 -37.26 18.40
C MET A 82 14.94 -38.62 18.19
N MET A 83 15.07 -39.54 19.16
CA MET A 83 14.40 -40.84 19.11
C MET A 83 12.88 -40.67 19.14
N LYS A 84 12.33 -39.84 20.02
CA LYS A 84 10.89 -39.56 20.08
C LYS A 84 10.37 -38.98 18.76
N ALA A 85 11.09 -38.04 18.15
CA ALA A 85 10.73 -37.47 16.85
C ALA A 85 10.73 -38.55 15.74
N LEU A 86 11.71 -39.46 15.72
CA LEU A 86 11.73 -40.59 14.78
C LEU A 86 10.62 -41.61 15.02
N ILE A 87 10.26 -41.89 16.27
CA ILE A 87 9.13 -42.77 16.60
C ILE A 87 7.83 -42.13 16.09
N CYS A 88 7.66 -40.82 16.29
CA CYS A 88 6.51 -40.08 15.73
C CYS A 88 6.47 -40.20 14.20
N ALA A 89 7.60 -39.97 13.51
CA ALA A 89 7.70 -40.13 12.07
C ALA A 89 7.31 -41.56 11.63
N ALA A 90 7.92 -42.58 12.22
CA ALA A 90 7.62 -43.99 11.92
C ALA A 90 6.16 -44.37 12.22
N ALA A 91 5.55 -43.80 13.27
CA ALA A 91 4.14 -44.04 13.57
C ALA A 91 3.21 -43.48 12.49
N LEU A 92 3.50 -42.27 12.00
CA LEU A 92 2.74 -41.65 10.90
C LEU A 92 2.93 -42.39 9.57
N GLU A 93 4.07 -43.07 9.37
CA GLU A 93 4.27 -43.92 8.20
C GLU A 93 3.44 -45.20 8.26
N LYS A 94 3.49 -45.93 9.39
CA LYS A 94 2.81 -47.23 9.54
C LYS A 94 1.30 -47.09 9.69
N HIS A 95 0.84 -46.01 10.30
CA HIS A 95 -0.57 -45.74 10.60
C HIS A 95 -0.93 -44.30 10.19
N PRO A 96 -0.96 -43.96 8.89
CA PRO A 96 -1.25 -42.61 8.41
C PRO A 96 -2.74 -42.30 8.57
N SER A 97 -3.12 -41.77 9.73
CA SER A 97 -4.49 -41.39 10.05
C SER A 97 -4.55 -40.12 10.91
N LEU A 98 -5.69 -39.43 10.89
CA LEU A 98 -5.94 -38.28 11.77
C LEU A 98 -5.82 -38.63 13.26
N ALA A 99 -6.17 -39.86 13.65
CA ALA A 99 -6.05 -40.33 15.03
C ALA A 99 -4.58 -40.44 15.46
N THR A 100 -3.71 -41.01 14.62
CA THR A 100 -2.27 -41.06 14.86
C THR A 100 -1.68 -39.65 14.91
N TRP A 101 -2.11 -38.77 14.00
CA TRP A 101 -1.69 -37.37 13.99
C TRP A 101 -2.05 -36.64 15.28
N GLN A 102 -3.26 -36.86 15.82
CA GLN A 102 -3.68 -36.30 17.11
C GLN A 102 -2.75 -36.73 18.25
N LYS A 103 -2.33 -38.00 18.29
CA LYS A 103 -1.37 -38.49 19.31
C LYS A 103 0.01 -37.87 19.14
N VAL A 104 0.52 -37.80 17.91
CA VAL A 104 1.79 -37.12 17.64
C VAL A 104 1.75 -35.64 18.03
N ARG A 105 0.62 -34.95 17.81
CA ARG A 105 0.43 -33.57 18.28
C ARG A 105 0.52 -33.45 19.81
N GLN A 106 0.01 -34.44 20.56
CA GLN A 106 0.13 -34.43 22.03
C GLN A 106 1.58 -34.61 22.47
N VAL A 107 2.36 -35.45 21.77
CA VAL A 107 3.79 -35.60 22.06
C VAL A 107 4.52 -34.29 21.74
N LYS A 108 4.24 -33.71 20.57
CA LYS A 108 4.76 -32.40 20.13
C LYS A 108 4.46 -31.28 21.15
N SER A 109 3.24 -31.18 21.66
CA SER A 109 2.86 -30.11 22.60
C SER A 109 3.58 -30.18 23.94
N ASN A 110 4.17 -31.32 24.28
CA ASN A 110 4.91 -31.53 25.53
C ASN A 110 6.44 -31.49 25.34
N SER A 111 6.94 -31.28 24.10
CA SER A 111 8.37 -31.20 23.80
C SER A 111 8.66 -30.13 22.74
N TRP A 112 9.39 -29.10 23.16
CA TRP A 112 9.84 -28.03 22.27
C TRP A 112 10.73 -28.57 21.14
N GLN A 113 11.57 -29.56 21.43
CA GLN A 113 12.45 -30.20 20.46
C GLN A 113 11.63 -30.91 19.37
N ILE A 114 10.64 -31.72 19.76
CA ILE A 114 9.82 -32.46 18.79
C ILE A 114 9.00 -31.50 17.93
N GLU A 115 8.46 -30.44 18.52
CA GLU A 115 7.76 -29.38 17.78
C GLU A 115 8.54 -28.83 16.60
N HIS A 116 9.84 -28.61 16.78
CA HIS A 116 10.70 -28.02 15.77
C HIS A 116 11.41 -29.06 14.89
N TRP A 117 11.62 -30.29 15.38
CA TRP A 117 12.39 -31.32 14.66
C TRP A 117 11.54 -32.33 13.90
N LEU A 118 10.23 -32.43 14.18
CA LEU A 118 9.36 -33.45 13.58
C LEU A 118 9.40 -33.45 12.04
N ALA A 119 9.39 -32.28 11.40
CA ALA A 119 9.48 -32.19 9.94
C ALA A 119 10.80 -32.79 9.41
N ASN A 120 11.92 -32.45 10.03
CA ASN A 120 13.25 -32.97 9.65
C ASN A 120 13.34 -34.48 9.87
N ALA A 121 12.80 -34.98 10.99
CA ALA A 121 12.73 -36.42 11.27
C ALA A 121 11.88 -37.17 10.24
N MET A 122 10.73 -36.63 9.86
CA MET A 122 9.86 -37.21 8.82
C MET A 122 10.55 -37.20 7.45
N ILE A 123 11.17 -36.08 7.06
CA ILE A 123 11.93 -35.97 5.81
C ILE A 123 13.07 -36.99 5.79
N ALA A 124 13.88 -37.05 6.84
CA ALA A 124 14.98 -38.02 6.97
C ALA A 124 14.49 -39.47 6.86
N TYR A 125 13.37 -39.80 7.52
CA TYR A 125 12.77 -41.13 7.47
C TYR A 125 12.29 -41.51 6.06
N ALA A 126 11.76 -40.53 5.31
CA ALA A 126 11.22 -40.73 3.98
C ALA A 126 12.24 -40.61 2.84
N SER A 127 13.40 -39.96 3.04
CA SER A 127 14.42 -39.72 2.00
C SER A 127 14.82 -40.98 1.24
N ASP A 128 14.97 -42.11 1.94
CA ASP A 128 15.38 -43.40 1.36
C ASP A 128 14.30 -44.50 1.44
N TYR A 129 13.05 -44.12 1.72
CA TYR A 129 11.96 -45.07 1.93
C TYR A 129 10.64 -44.58 1.32
N GLU A 130 10.39 -45.01 0.08
CA GLU A 130 9.22 -44.62 -0.71
C GLU A 130 7.86 -44.86 -0.02
N PRO A 131 7.63 -45.97 0.72
CA PRO A 131 6.36 -46.15 1.45
C PRO A 131 6.08 -45.03 2.46
N ALA A 132 7.10 -44.51 3.16
CA ALA A 132 6.92 -43.36 4.05
C ALA A 132 6.48 -42.10 3.30
N GLN A 133 7.05 -41.85 2.11
CA GLN A 133 6.65 -40.72 1.28
C GLN A 133 5.15 -40.82 0.93
N ILE A 134 4.69 -42.00 0.47
CA ILE A 134 3.29 -42.23 0.13
C ILE A 134 2.38 -42.02 1.34
N SER A 135 2.72 -42.58 2.50
CA SER A 135 1.95 -42.43 3.74
C SER A 135 1.85 -40.98 4.18
N TYR A 136 2.97 -40.24 4.21
CA TYR A 136 2.96 -38.83 4.61
C TYR A 136 2.20 -37.95 3.62
N ILE A 137 2.32 -38.22 2.31
CA ILE A 137 1.56 -37.49 1.29
C ILE A 137 0.05 -37.74 1.48
N SER A 138 -0.35 -38.99 1.73
CA SER A 138 -1.75 -39.34 1.99
C SER A 138 -2.29 -38.64 3.24
N LEU A 139 -1.54 -38.72 4.34
CA LEU A 139 -1.91 -38.07 5.60
C LEU A 139 -2.00 -36.55 5.44
N GLY A 140 -1.04 -35.92 4.78
CA GLY A 140 -1.02 -34.48 4.57
C GLY A 140 -2.24 -33.99 3.76
N LYS A 141 -2.66 -34.75 2.74
CA LYS A 141 -3.92 -34.47 2.01
C LYS A 141 -5.13 -34.55 2.94
N GLU A 142 -5.22 -35.61 3.73
CA GLU A 142 -6.32 -35.81 4.67
C GLU A 142 -6.40 -34.69 5.73
N ILE A 143 -5.25 -34.29 6.28
CA ILE A 143 -5.16 -33.17 7.23
C ILE A 143 -5.61 -31.86 6.57
N PHE A 144 -5.10 -31.54 5.38
CA PHE A 144 -5.49 -30.32 4.67
C PHE A 144 -6.99 -30.25 4.42
N LEU A 145 -7.59 -31.33 3.88
CA LEU A 145 -9.02 -31.40 3.62
C LEU A 145 -9.86 -31.32 4.91
N SER A 146 -9.37 -31.89 6.01
CA SER A 146 -10.05 -31.83 7.30
C SER A 146 -9.99 -30.44 7.94
N LEU A 147 -8.92 -29.68 7.71
CA LEU A 147 -8.83 -28.28 8.11
C LEU A 147 -9.77 -27.40 7.27
N GLU A 148 -9.81 -27.61 5.96
CA GLU A 148 -10.70 -26.90 5.03
C GLU A 148 -12.18 -27.09 5.42
N GLN A 149 -12.55 -28.30 5.89
CA GLN A 149 -13.89 -28.64 6.36
C GLN A 149 -14.15 -28.28 7.84
N ALA A 150 -13.18 -27.65 8.51
CA ALA A 150 -13.21 -27.34 9.95
C ALA A 150 -13.47 -28.55 10.88
N SER A 151 -13.20 -29.78 10.41
CA SER A 151 -13.41 -31.03 11.16
C SER A 151 -12.20 -31.38 12.03
N LEU A 152 -11.00 -30.93 11.66
CA LEU A 152 -9.79 -31.09 12.46
C LEU A 152 -9.62 -29.91 13.43
N LYS A 153 -9.84 -30.18 14.72
CA LYS A 153 -9.60 -29.21 15.80
C LYS A 153 -8.13 -29.23 16.27
N SER A 154 -7.65 -28.07 16.66
CA SER A 154 -6.39 -27.85 17.38
C SER A 154 -6.54 -28.32 18.83
N GLN A 155 -5.42 -28.70 19.46
CA GLN A 155 -5.40 -29.01 20.89
C GLN A 155 -5.56 -27.75 21.74
N TRP A 156 -5.09 -26.62 21.21
CA TRP A 156 -5.22 -25.31 21.84
C TRP A 156 -6.54 -24.66 21.43
N GLU A 157 -7.40 -24.43 22.43
CA GLU A 157 -8.71 -23.79 22.23
C GLU A 157 -8.59 -22.39 21.62
N ARG A 158 -7.51 -21.67 21.92
CA ARG A 158 -7.23 -20.36 21.32
C ARG A 158 -7.16 -20.43 19.79
N HIS A 159 -6.54 -21.48 19.23
CA HIS A 159 -6.42 -21.63 17.78
C HIS A 159 -7.76 -22.02 17.17
N ASN A 160 -8.56 -22.88 17.84
CA ASN A 160 -9.91 -23.21 17.39
C ASN A 160 -10.77 -21.94 17.29
N LYS A 161 -10.77 -21.14 18.35
CA LYS A 161 -11.48 -19.86 18.38
C LYS A 161 -10.98 -18.89 17.31
N ALA A 162 -9.67 -18.75 17.13
CA ALA A 162 -9.11 -17.90 16.09
C ALA A 162 -9.50 -18.35 14.67
N ARG A 163 -9.49 -19.66 14.39
CA ARG A 163 -9.94 -20.24 13.12
C ARG A 163 -11.43 -19.96 12.88
N GLU A 164 -12.27 -20.13 13.91
CA GLU A 164 -13.72 -19.88 13.83
C GLU A 164 -14.04 -18.39 13.63
N GLU A 165 -13.38 -17.49 14.35
CA GLU A 165 -13.53 -16.04 14.20
C GLU A 165 -13.06 -15.57 12.82
N ALA A 166 -11.93 -16.08 12.32
CA ALA A 166 -11.42 -15.78 10.99
C ALA A 166 -12.36 -16.26 9.88
N ALA A 167 -12.92 -17.47 10.01
CA ALA A 167 -13.90 -18.00 9.07
C ALA A 167 -15.18 -17.16 9.06
N ALA A 168 -15.76 -16.85 10.22
CA ALA A 168 -16.95 -16.03 10.34
C ALA A 168 -16.74 -14.60 9.80
N TYR A 169 -15.57 -14.02 10.05
CA TYR A 169 -15.19 -12.74 9.47
C TYR A 169 -15.10 -12.81 7.94
N TRP A 170 -14.44 -13.84 7.40
CA TRP A 170 -14.33 -14.01 5.95
C TRP A 170 -15.68 -14.21 5.27
N GLU A 171 -16.60 -14.98 5.86
CA GLU A 171 -17.94 -15.19 5.33
C GLU A 171 -18.77 -13.89 5.30
N SER A 172 -18.63 -13.05 6.31
CA SER A 172 -19.36 -11.77 6.43
C SER A 172 -18.70 -10.60 5.69
N CYS A 173 -17.43 -10.74 5.31
CA CYS A 173 -16.68 -9.69 4.61
C CYS A 173 -17.24 -9.45 3.19
N GLN A 174 -17.69 -8.22 2.94
CA GLN A 174 -18.15 -7.79 1.61
C GLN A 174 -16.99 -7.58 0.63
N ASN A 175 -15.85 -7.07 1.13
CA ASN A 175 -14.72 -6.63 0.32
C ASN A 175 -13.51 -7.57 0.47
N LYS A 176 -13.74 -8.85 0.18
CA LYS A 176 -12.77 -9.94 0.35
C LYS A 176 -11.40 -9.69 -0.29
N LEU A 177 -11.39 -9.19 -1.53
CA LEU A 177 -10.14 -8.89 -2.23
C LEU A 177 -9.35 -7.76 -1.55
N GLU A 178 -10.06 -6.74 -1.05
CA GLU A 178 -9.43 -5.66 -0.29
C GLU A 178 -8.82 -6.19 1.02
N GLU A 179 -9.50 -7.08 1.74
CA GLU A 179 -8.91 -7.70 2.94
C GLU A 179 -7.65 -8.52 2.63
N ILE A 180 -7.60 -9.19 1.47
CA ILE A 180 -6.37 -9.85 1.02
C ILE A 180 -5.28 -8.81 0.76
N TRP A 181 -5.58 -7.70 0.07
CA TRP A 181 -4.59 -6.64 -0.18
C TRP A 181 -3.99 -6.05 1.09
N TRP A 182 -4.76 -6.01 2.16
CA TRP A 182 -4.26 -5.60 3.48
C TRP A 182 -3.51 -6.70 4.24
N GLY A 183 -3.27 -7.86 3.62
CA GLY A 183 -2.54 -8.98 4.20
C GLY A 183 -3.35 -9.76 5.23
N LEU A 184 -4.68 -9.82 5.09
CA LEU A 184 -5.61 -10.47 6.03
C LEU A 184 -5.46 -9.92 7.45
N ARG A 185 -5.97 -8.69 7.66
CA ARG A 185 -5.81 -7.96 8.92
C ARG A 185 -6.49 -8.67 10.09
N GLY A 186 -5.92 -8.50 11.28
CA GLY A 186 -6.58 -8.86 12.53
C GLY A 186 -6.66 -10.36 12.83
N THR A 187 -5.96 -11.21 12.07
CA THR A 187 -5.96 -12.66 12.29
C THR A 187 -4.60 -13.17 12.74
N ASP A 188 -4.61 -14.13 13.66
CA ASP A 188 -3.42 -14.84 14.12
C ASP A 188 -2.84 -15.70 12.98
N PHE A 189 -1.66 -15.32 12.48
CA PHE A 189 -1.01 -16.05 11.39
C PHE A 189 -0.48 -17.43 11.82
N MET A 190 -0.38 -17.68 13.13
CA MET A 190 0.09 -18.95 13.71
C MET A 190 -1.05 -19.92 14.04
N MET A 191 -2.30 -19.61 13.67
CA MET A 191 -3.45 -20.47 14.01
C MET A 191 -3.37 -21.90 13.41
N TYR A 192 -2.49 -22.15 12.44
CA TYR A 192 -2.21 -23.47 11.84
C TYR A 192 -0.78 -24.00 12.14
N GLU A 193 -0.16 -23.51 13.22
CA GLU A 193 1.20 -23.88 13.63
C GLU A 193 1.39 -25.39 13.87
N GLU A 194 0.35 -26.07 14.38
CA GLU A 194 0.41 -27.49 14.67
C GLU A 194 0.66 -28.32 13.40
N GLU A 195 0.15 -27.86 12.26
CA GLU A 195 0.13 -28.59 10.98
C GLU A 195 1.26 -28.19 10.02
N LEU A 196 2.07 -27.17 10.36
CA LEU A 196 3.22 -26.77 9.54
C LEU A 196 4.22 -27.91 9.25
N PRO A 197 4.56 -28.82 10.20
CA PRO A 197 5.50 -29.90 9.92
C PRO A 197 5.04 -30.83 8.78
N ILE A 198 3.76 -31.20 8.74
CA ILE A 198 3.24 -32.08 7.68
C ILE A 198 3.15 -31.34 6.34
N PHE A 199 2.82 -30.03 6.36
CA PHE A 199 2.87 -29.21 5.16
C PHE A 199 4.29 -29.07 4.60
N ASN A 200 5.30 -29.04 5.47
CA ASN A 200 6.71 -28.97 5.04
C ASN A 200 7.13 -30.27 4.35
N VAL A 201 6.76 -31.41 4.95
CA VAL A 201 6.95 -32.73 4.34
C VAL A 201 6.25 -32.84 2.98
N LEU A 202 5.01 -32.35 2.88
CA LEU A 202 4.27 -32.29 1.62
C LEU A 202 4.97 -31.41 0.58
N TYR A 203 5.44 -30.22 0.97
CA TYR A 203 6.15 -29.31 0.08
C TYR A 203 7.43 -29.97 -0.46
N ARG A 204 8.16 -30.68 0.40
CA ARG A 204 9.42 -31.36 0.04
C ARG A 204 9.22 -32.52 -0.93
N PHE A 205 8.25 -33.39 -0.70
CA PHE A 205 8.08 -34.63 -1.49
C PHE A 205 7.03 -34.54 -2.60
N ALA A 206 6.01 -33.69 -2.45
CA ALA A 206 4.91 -33.59 -3.40
C ALA A 206 4.43 -32.13 -3.59
N PRO A 207 5.30 -31.22 -4.06
CA PRO A 207 4.95 -29.80 -4.22
C PRO A 207 3.78 -29.58 -5.19
N SER A 208 3.62 -30.43 -6.22
CA SER A 208 2.48 -30.37 -7.15
C SER A 208 1.15 -30.70 -6.49
N VAL A 209 1.13 -31.67 -5.56
CA VAL A 209 -0.05 -32.01 -4.76
C VAL A 209 -0.43 -30.84 -3.88
N LEU A 210 0.54 -30.27 -3.17
CA LEU A 210 0.29 -29.13 -2.27
C LEU A 210 -0.25 -27.92 -3.03
N LYS A 211 0.32 -27.61 -4.20
CA LYS A 211 -0.18 -26.56 -5.10
C LYS A 211 -1.63 -26.79 -5.53
N THR A 212 -1.99 -28.04 -5.83
CA THR A 212 -3.37 -28.40 -6.21
C THR A 212 -4.33 -28.15 -5.03
N LEU A 213 -4.00 -28.64 -3.84
CA LEU A 213 -4.80 -28.42 -2.62
C LEU A 213 -5.00 -26.93 -2.32
N VAL A 214 -3.93 -26.14 -2.39
CA VAL A 214 -3.97 -24.69 -2.17
C VAL A 214 -4.82 -23.97 -3.22
N SER A 215 -4.75 -24.43 -4.48
CA SER A 215 -5.52 -23.82 -5.58
C SER A 215 -7.03 -24.07 -5.48
N GLU A 216 -7.43 -25.15 -4.80
CA GLU A 216 -8.83 -25.53 -4.61
C GLU A 216 -9.43 -24.98 -3.30
N SER A 217 -8.58 -24.55 -2.36
CA SER A 217 -9.01 -24.03 -1.05
C SER A 217 -9.74 -22.68 -1.15
N GLN A 218 -10.76 -22.52 -0.32
CA GLN A 218 -11.54 -21.30 -0.15
C GLN A 218 -11.09 -20.48 1.06
N SER A 219 -10.20 -21.03 1.90
CA SER A 219 -9.69 -20.40 3.11
C SER A 219 -8.39 -19.63 2.83
N PRO A 220 -8.42 -18.28 2.72
CA PRO A 220 -7.21 -17.51 2.47
C PRO A 220 -6.20 -17.62 3.63
N TYR A 221 -6.68 -17.95 4.84
CA TYR A 221 -5.84 -18.16 6.02
C TYR A 221 -5.05 -19.46 5.96
N LEU A 222 -5.71 -20.56 5.55
CA LEU A 222 -5.03 -21.85 5.37
C LEU A 222 -4.02 -21.76 4.22
N ILE A 223 -4.41 -21.11 3.11
CA ILE A 223 -3.51 -20.81 1.99
C ILE A 223 -2.28 -20.06 2.48
N ARG A 224 -2.46 -18.98 3.25
CA ARG A 224 -1.35 -18.19 3.80
C ARG A 224 -0.40 -19.03 4.66
N SER A 225 -0.92 -19.90 5.52
CA SER A 225 -0.08 -20.77 6.36
C SER A 225 0.70 -21.80 5.54
N VAL A 226 0.13 -22.32 4.45
CA VAL A 226 0.86 -23.22 3.54
C VAL A 226 1.93 -22.48 2.74
N LEU A 227 1.62 -21.28 2.23
CA LEU A 227 2.61 -20.43 1.56
C LEU A 227 3.80 -20.13 2.47
N MET A 228 3.54 -19.94 3.78
CA MET A 228 4.59 -19.71 4.77
C MET A 228 5.64 -20.83 4.78
N VAL A 229 5.18 -22.08 4.70
CA VAL A 229 6.03 -23.28 4.68
C VAL A 229 6.76 -23.45 3.35
N ALA A 230 6.16 -22.98 2.25
CA ALA A 230 6.71 -23.09 0.91
C ALA A 230 7.74 -21.99 0.58
N GLY A 231 8.39 -21.39 1.58
CA GLY A 231 9.40 -20.33 1.38
C GLY A 231 8.79 -18.98 0.98
N ILE A 232 7.51 -18.75 1.26
CA ILE A 232 6.79 -17.50 0.96
C ILE A 232 6.30 -16.94 2.30
N SER A 233 7.27 -16.57 3.14
CA SER A 233 7.07 -16.09 4.51
C SER A 233 8.02 -14.96 4.85
N ALA A 234 7.78 -14.32 5.99
CA ALA A 234 8.69 -13.30 6.50
C ALA A 234 10.02 -13.83 7.05
N PHE A 235 10.17 -15.16 7.23
CA PHE A 235 11.28 -15.75 7.99
C PHE A 235 12.28 -16.53 7.13
N ASP A 236 11.83 -17.16 6.05
CA ASP A 236 12.69 -17.90 5.11
C ASP A 236 12.17 -17.70 3.68
N SER A 237 12.11 -16.43 3.26
CA SER A 237 11.57 -16.07 1.95
C SER A 237 12.54 -16.43 0.83
N ARG A 238 12.05 -17.07 -0.24
CA ARG A 238 12.84 -17.43 -1.42
C ARG A 238 12.19 -16.93 -2.70
N TYR A 239 12.94 -16.18 -3.50
CA TYR A 239 12.50 -15.61 -4.76
C TYR A 239 12.14 -16.70 -5.74
N TYR A 240 12.99 -17.73 -5.79
CA TYR A 240 12.77 -18.89 -6.65
C TYR A 240 11.42 -19.54 -6.33
N ASP A 241 11.14 -19.84 -5.06
CA ASP A 241 9.90 -20.49 -4.66
C ASP A 241 8.69 -19.60 -4.97
N TRP A 242 8.75 -18.32 -4.59
CA TRP A 242 7.71 -17.35 -4.97
C TRP A 242 7.45 -17.33 -6.47
N SER A 243 8.48 -17.32 -7.32
CA SER A 243 8.33 -17.28 -8.77
C SER A 243 7.65 -18.55 -9.30
N GLN A 244 7.98 -19.71 -8.74
CA GLN A 244 7.37 -20.99 -9.11
C GLN A 244 5.90 -21.04 -8.70
N TRP A 245 5.54 -20.50 -7.54
CA TRP A 245 4.15 -20.38 -7.10
C TRP A 245 3.39 -19.36 -7.94
N ALA A 246 3.95 -18.19 -8.20
CA ALA A 246 3.34 -17.16 -9.05
C ALA A 246 3.08 -17.67 -10.48
N ALA A 247 3.99 -18.45 -11.07
CA ALA A 247 3.80 -19.00 -12.40
C ALA A 247 2.73 -20.10 -12.45
N SER A 248 2.61 -20.94 -11.41
CA SER A 248 1.72 -22.11 -11.40
C SER A 248 0.36 -21.89 -10.71
N ALA A 249 0.20 -20.78 -10.00
CA ALA A 249 -1.05 -20.48 -9.31
C ALA A 249 -2.21 -20.28 -10.30
N PRO A 250 -3.44 -20.64 -9.90
CA PRO A 250 -4.62 -20.52 -10.76
C PRO A 250 -4.83 -19.07 -11.19
N VAL A 251 -5.50 -18.90 -12.33
CA VAL A 251 -6.00 -17.59 -12.78
C VAL A 251 -6.86 -17.00 -11.67
N ALA A 252 -6.62 -15.74 -11.31
CA ALA A 252 -7.39 -15.01 -10.29
C ALA A 252 -8.28 -13.93 -10.90
N PHE A 253 -7.92 -13.42 -12.09
CA PHE A 253 -8.62 -12.33 -12.73
C PHE A 253 -9.12 -12.71 -14.12
N LYS A 254 -10.36 -12.34 -14.42
CA LYS A 254 -10.97 -12.48 -15.74
C LYS A 254 -10.46 -11.38 -16.67
N ASN A 255 -10.70 -11.53 -17.97
CA ASN A 255 -10.24 -10.57 -18.99
C ASN A 255 -10.73 -9.13 -18.77
N ASP A 256 -11.88 -8.93 -18.11
CA ASP A 256 -12.41 -7.62 -17.76
C ASP A 256 -11.79 -7.02 -16.49
N GLY A 257 -10.87 -7.73 -15.82
CA GLY A 257 -10.30 -7.35 -14.53
C GLY A 257 -11.07 -7.91 -13.33
N GLY A 258 -12.21 -8.58 -13.53
CA GLY A 258 -13.04 -9.10 -12.45
C GLY A 258 -12.35 -10.23 -11.69
N TRP A 259 -12.38 -10.19 -10.36
CA TRP A 259 -11.80 -11.23 -9.51
C TRP A 259 -12.73 -12.46 -9.44
N ASN A 260 -12.15 -13.66 -9.52
CA ASN A 260 -12.91 -14.91 -9.52
C ASN A 260 -13.00 -15.59 -8.13
N GLY A 261 -12.44 -14.98 -7.08
CA GLY A 261 -12.42 -15.52 -5.73
C GLY A 261 -11.11 -16.23 -5.33
N SER A 262 -10.20 -16.49 -6.28
CA SER A 262 -8.91 -17.12 -5.97
C SER A 262 -8.02 -16.20 -5.12
N ALA A 263 -7.61 -16.67 -3.93
CA ALA A 263 -6.79 -15.90 -3.00
C ALA A 263 -5.27 -16.08 -3.21
N VAL A 264 -4.84 -17.12 -3.94
CA VAL A 264 -3.43 -17.52 -4.05
C VAL A 264 -2.59 -16.40 -4.66
N ILE A 265 -2.93 -15.94 -5.86
CA ILE A 265 -2.19 -14.85 -6.54
C ILE A 265 -2.25 -13.55 -5.75
N PRO A 266 -3.42 -13.07 -5.29
CA PRO A 266 -3.48 -11.87 -4.46
C PRO A 266 -2.56 -11.90 -3.24
N LEU A 267 -2.48 -13.04 -2.52
CA LEU A 267 -1.55 -13.21 -1.39
C LEU A 267 -0.07 -13.18 -1.83
N LEU A 268 0.26 -13.79 -2.97
CA LEU A 268 1.61 -13.74 -3.55
C LEU A 268 2.05 -12.32 -3.93
N LEU A 269 1.12 -11.48 -4.40
CA LEU A 269 1.38 -10.08 -4.74
C LEU A 269 1.64 -9.22 -3.49
N VAL A 270 0.87 -9.46 -2.42
CA VAL A 270 1.10 -8.81 -1.12
C VAL A 270 2.47 -9.20 -0.57
N HIS A 271 2.83 -10.48 -0.66
CA HIS A 271 4.16 -10.96 -0.26
C HIS A 271 5.28 -10.32 -1.10
N ALA A 272 5.15 -10.28 -2.42
CA ALA A 272 6.15 -9.67 -3.31
C ALA A 272 6.40 -8.19 -2.95
N ARG A 273 5.32 -7.43 -2.70
CA ARG A 273 5.45 -6.05 -2.22
C ARG A 273 6.16 -5.98 -0.87
N GLN A 274 5.83 -6.87 0.07
CA GLN A 274 6.49 -6.88 1.38
C GLN A 274 7.99 -7.14 1.28
N GLU A 275 8.42 -8.08 0.44
CA GLU A 275 9.85 -8.37 0.23
C GLU A 275 10.59 -7.21 -0.45
N LEU A 276 9.95 -6.49 -1.38
CA LEU A 276 10.51 -5.27 -1.97
C LEU A 276 10.71 -4.13 -0.96
N LEU A 277 9.83 -4.01 0.05
CA LEU A 277 9.98 -3.01 1.11
C LEU A 277 11.22 -3.27 1.99
N GLU A 278 11.73 -4.49 2.04
CA GLU A 278 12.88 -4.85 2.88
C GLU A 278 14.18 -4.21 2.41
N SER A 279 14.37 -4.04 1.10
CA SER A 279 15.52 -3.30 0.54
C SER A 279 15.66 -1.90 1.15
N GLY A 280 14.54 -1.17 1.30
CA GLY A 280 14.52 0.13 1.94
C GLY A 280 14.70 0.08 3.46
N ARG A 281 14.09 -0.91 4.12
CA ARG A 281 14.15 -1.07 5.59
C ARG A 281 15.55 -1.40 6.13
N ARG A 282 16.42 -1.95 5.29
CA ARG A 282 17.83 -2.23 5.61
C ARG A 282 18.71 -0.99 5.72
N LEU A 283 18.28 0.12 5.12
CA LEU A 283 19.05 1.35 5.18
C LEU A 283 19.08 1.87 6.63
N PRO A 284 20.24 2.28 7.14
CA PRO A 284 20.32 2.92 8.44
C PRO A 284 19.34 4.09 8.55
N TYR A 285 18.58 4.14 9.65
CA TYR A 285 17.58 5.19 9.86
C TYR A 285 18.23 6.59 9.88
N ARG A 286 19.48 6.69 10.36
CA ARG A 286 20.33 7.87 10.31
C ARG A 286 21.65 7.47 9.64
N ASP A 287 22.24 8.40 8.88
CA ASP A 287 23.58 8.27 8.31
C ASP A 287 23.75 7.24 7.18
N ALA A 288 22.68 6.89 6.47
CA ALA A 288 22.79 6.17 5.21
C ALA A 288 23.54 7.03 4.17
N THR A 289 24.58 6.47 3.56
CA THR A 289 25.35 7.14 2.51
C THR A 289 24.58 7.18 1.20
N ASP A 290 24.83 8.17 0.35
CA ASP A 290 24.20 8.27 -0.98
C ASP A 290 24.41 6.99 -1.81
N ALA A 291 25.58 6.37 -1.71
CA ALA A 291 25.88 5.11 -2.38
C ALA A 291 24.98 3.95 -1.90
N GLN A 292 24.69 3.87 -0.59
CA GLN A 292 23.77 2.85 -0.05
C GLN A 292 22.33 3.10 -0.53
N ILE A 293 21.89 4.35 -0.54
CA ILE A 293 20.56 4.73 -1.02
C ILE A 293 20.42 4.36 -2.50
N GLU A 294 21.39 4.71 -3.34
CA GLU A 294 21.36 4.39 -4.77
C GLU A 294 21.43 2.88 -5.03
N ASN A 295 22.20 2.12 -4.24
CA ASN A 295 22.19 0.66 -4.34
C ASN A 295 20.82 0.06 -4.00
N ALA A 296 20.15 0.55 -2.94
CA ALA A 296 18.81 0.09 -2.58
C ALA A 296 17.79 0.43 -3.68
N LYS A 297 17.87 1.63 -4.27
CA LYS A 297 17.03 2.00 -5.43
C LYS A 297 17.23 1.07 -6.63
N GLN A 298 18.47 0.74 -6.95
CA GLN A 298 18.79 -0.20 -8.03
C GLN A 298 18.28 -1.60 -7.73
N GLU A 299 18.44 -2.10 -6.50
CA GLU A 299 17.92 -3.38 -6.07
C GLU A 299 16.39 -3.44 -6.19
N ILE A 300 15.67 -2.43 -5.67
CA ILE A 300 14.21 -2.31 -5.78
C ILE A 300 13.77 -2.31 -7.25
N SER A 301 14.46 -1.56 -8.11
CA SER A 301 14.14 -1.46 -9.54
C SER A 301 14.31 -2.81 -10.26
N LEU A 302 15.42 -3.52 -10.00
CA LEU A 302 15.68 -4.84 -10.57
C LEU A 302 14.68 -5.90 -10.08
N LEU A 303 14.38 -5.91 -8.77
CA LEU A 303 13.38 -6.80 -8.19
C LEU A 303 11.98 -6.52 -8.71
N SER A 304 11.57 -5.25 -8.79
CA SER A 304 10.27 -4.84 -9.32
C SER A 304 10.09 -5.31 -10.76
N LYS A 305 11.12 -5.11 -11.59
CA LYS A 305 11.13 -5.63 -12.96
C LYS A 305 10.99 -7.14 -13.00
N SER A 306 11.79 -7.88 -12.22
CA SER A 306 11.77 -9.34 -12.22
C SER A 306 10.43 -9.90 -11.76
N VAL A 307 9.81 -9.31 -10.72
CA VAL A 307 8.47 -9.65 -10.25
C VAL A 307 7.44 -9.47 -11.37
N VAL A 308 7.47 -8.31 -12.03
CA VAL A 308 6.55 -8.01 -13.14
C VAL A 308 6.77 -8.93 -14.34
N ASP A 309 8.02 -9.27 -14.66
CA ASP A 309 8.35 -10.19 -15.76
C ASP A 309 7.75 -11.58 -15.53
N VAL A 310 7.86 -12.12 -14.30
CA VAL A 310 7.23 -13.40 -13.92
C VAL A 310 5.70 -13.32 -14.03
N LEU A 311 5.09 -12.23 -13.55
CA LEU A 311 3.64 -12.05 -13.61
C LEU A 311 3.13 -11.88 -15.05
N ALA A 312 3.93 -11.27 -15.93
CA ALA A 312 3.59 -11.02 -17.33
C ALA A 312 3.55 -12.29 -18.19
N GLU A 313 4.14 -13.40 -17.73
CA GLU A 313 4.08 -14.70 -18.41
C GLU A 313 2.75 -15.44 -18.20
N ARG A 314 1.91 -14.94 -17.27
CA ARG A 314 0.63 -15.57 -16.93
C ARG A 314 -0.44 -15.29 -17.98
N SER A 315 -1.41 -16.20 -18.09
CA SER A 315 -2.56 -16.04 -18.98
C SER A 315 -3.52 -14.91 -18.55
N ASP A 316 -3.54 -14.54 -17.27
CA ASP A 316 -4.31 -13.43 -16.70
C ASP A 316 -3.45 -12.20 -16.38
N ALA A 317 -2.26 -12.07 -17.00
CA ALA A 317 -1.29 -11.03 -16.71
C ALA A 317 -1.89 -9.61 -16.75
N LEU A 318 -2.51 -9.21 -17.87
CA LEU A 318 -3.05 -7.86 -18.02
C LEU A 318 -4.09 -7.49 -16.95
N PRO A 319 -5.18 -8.26 -16.74
CA PRO A 319 -6.15 -7.93 -15.70
C PRO A 319 -5.58 -8.01 -14.29
N LEU A 320 -4.67 -8.96 -14.01
CA LEU A 320 -3.96 -9.05 -12.74
C LEU A 320 -3.14 -7.78 -12.46
N LEU A 321 -2.31 -7.38 -13.42
CA LEU A 321 -1.44 -6.21 -13.30
C LEU A 321 -2.28 -4.93 -13.18
N ALA A 322 -3.40 -4.82 -13.89
CA ALA A 322 -4.33 -3.71 -13.77
C ALA A 322 -4.91 -3.58 -12.36
N ARG A 323 -5.45 -4.66 -11.79
CA ARG A 323 -6.03 -4.62 -10.44
C ARG A 323 -4.97 -4.38 -9.37
N TRP A 324 -3.80 -5.01 -9.49
CA TRP A 324 -2.74 -4.83 -8.51
C TRP A 324 -2.16 -3.41 -8.53
N SER A 325 -1.84 -2.88 -9.71
CA SER A 325 -1.33 -1.52 -9.86
C SER A 325 -2.33 -0.45 -9.43
N THR A 326 -3.63 -0.71 -9.53
CA THR A 326 -4.67 0.17 -8.95
C THR A 326 -4.55 0.25 -7.43
N TRP A 327 -4.32 -0.88 -6.77
CA TRP A 327 -4.09 -0.91 -5.32
C TRP A 327 -2.75 -0.27 -4.93
N LEU A 328 -1.68 -0.50 -5.71
CA LEU A 328 -0.40 0.19 -5.51
C LEU A 328 -0.54 1.71 -5.65
N MET A 329 -1.32 2.17 -6.63
CA MET A 329 -1.61 3.59 -6.82
C MET A 329 -2.36 4.15 -5.61
N ARG A 330 -3.32 3.41 -5.04
CA ARG A 330 -3.97 3.82 -3.78
C ARG A 330 -2.95 4.02 -2.65
N GLN A 331 -1.97 3.12 -2.50
CA GLN A 331 -0.92 3.26 -1.49
C GLN A 331 -0.03 4.47 -1.77
N LEU A 332 0.35 4.68 -3.03
CA LEU A 332 1.15 5.82 -3.47
C LEU A 332 0.46 7.16 -3.15
N LEU A 333 -0.83 7.28 -3.46
CA LEU A 333 -1.64 8.50 -3.24
C LEU A 333 -1.79 8.91 -1.77
N LEU A 334 -1.52 8.01 -0.82
CA LEU A 334 -1.54 8.31 0.62
C LEU A 334 -0.28 9.03 1.12
N HIS A 335 0.76 9.13 0.29
CA HIS A 335 2.07 9.67 0.64
C HIS A 335 2.35 11.01 -0.04
N SER A 336 3.37 11.73 0.45
CA SER A 336 3.85 13.00 -0.11
C SER A 336 4.85 12.78 -1.25
N ASP A 337 5.11 13.81 -2.06
CA ASP A 337 6.11 13.74 -3.14
C ASP A 337 7.52 13.39 -2.64
N LYS A 338 7.85 13.84 -1.41
CA LYS A 338 9.14 13.52 -0.78
C LYS A 338 9.30 12.03 -0.55
N ASP A 339 8.22 11.37 -0.16
CA ASP A 339 8.19 9.94 0.11
C ASP A 339 8.41 9.13 -1.18
N VAL A 340 7.95 9.62 -2.33
CA VAL A 340 8.15 8.96 -3.64
C VAL A 340 9.63 8.92 -4.04
N SER A 341 10.45 9.83 -3.52
CA SER A 341 11.89 9.90 -3.81
C SER A 341 12.78 9.14 -2.82
N ASP A 342 12.25 8.75 -1.66
CA ASP A 342 12.98 8.09 -0.58
C ASP A 342 12.88 6.56 -0.70
N ALA A 343 14.01 5.91 -0.94
CA ALA A 343 14.10 4.44 -1.07
C ALA A 343 13.60 3.68 0.18
N ARG A 344 13.52 4.33 1.35
CA ARG A 344 12.99 3.74 2.60
C ARG A 344 11.48 3.78 2.68
N SER A 345 10.84 4.61 1.86
CA SER A 345 9.40 4.77 1.84
C SER A 345 8.72 3.68 1.02
N GLY A 346 7.53 3.27 1.46
CA GLY A 346 6.68 2.40 0.67
C GLY A 346 6.25 3.04 -0.66
N ALA A 347 6.13 4.37 -0.70
CA ALA A 347 5.78 5.11 -1.91
C ALA A 347 6.81 4.92 -3.04
N TYR A 348 8.11 4.86 -2.72
CA TYR A 348 9.15 4.58 -3.72
C TYR A 348 8.98 3.19 -4.34
N VAL A 349 8.74 2.17 -3.51
CA VAL A 349 8.51 0.78 -3.96
C VAL A 349 7.24 0.69 -4.81
N ASP A 350 6.15 1.30 -4.36
CA ASP A 350 4.87 1.31 -5.07
C ASP A 350 5.02 1.98 -6.45
N ASN A 351 5.73 3.12 -6.51
CA ASN A 351 6.03 3.80 -7.76
C ASN A 351 6.93 2.97 -8.69
N ALA A 352 7.97 2.31 -8.15
CA ALA A 352 8.87 1.45 -8.94
C ALA A 352 8.14 0.25 -9.54
N LEU A 353 7.21 -0.35 -8.79
CA LEU A 353 6.33 -1.41 -9.29
C LEU A 353 5.37 -0.89 -10.37
N ILE A 354 4.68 0.23 -10.14
CA ILE A 354 3.78 0.85 -11.13
C ILE A 354 4.52 1.15 -12.43
N GLU A 355 5.75 1.67 -12.34
CA GLU A 355 6.59 1.95 -13.50
C GLU A 355 7.04 0.67 -14.22
N ALA A 356 7.47 -0.36 -13.48
CA ALA A 356 7.84 -1.65 -14.05
C ALA A 356 6.66 -2.29 -14.80
N ILE A 357 5.46 -2.22 -14.22
CA ILE A 357 4.21 -2.67 -14.84
C ILE A 357 3.97 -1.92 -16.14
N GLY A 358 3.94 -0.58 -16.11
CA GLY A 358 3.69 0.23 -17.30
C GLY A 358 4.70 -0.01 -18.42
N ARG A 359 6.00 -0.15 -18.09
CA ARG A 359 7.02 -0.51 -19.08
C ARG A 359 6.77 -1.88 -19.71
N ARG A 360 6.30 -2.86 -18.93
CA ARG A 360 6.07 -4.23 -19.40
C ARG A 360 4.82 -4.36 -20.25
N THR A 361 3.76 -3.61 -19.92
CA THR A 361 2.46 -3.66 -20.60
C THR A 361 2.32 -2.62 -21.70
N LYS A 362 3.37 -1.86 -22.00
CA LYS A 362 3.35 -0.70 -22.91
C LYS A 362 2.60 -0.98 -24.22
N GLY A 363 1.45 -0.35 -24.38
CA GLY A 363 0.61 -0.40 -25.58
C GLY A 363 -0.33 -1.61 -25.64
N ASP A 364 -0.33 -2.46 -24.62
CA ASP A 364 -1.14 -3.68 -24.53
C ASP A 364 -2.30 -3.53 -23.52
N PHE A 365 -2.45 -2.37 -22.87
CA PHE A 365 -3.43 -2.17 -21.81
C PHE A 365 -4.84 -1.86 -22.33
N GLU A 366 -5.60 -2.91 -22.65
CA GLU A 366 -6.95 -2.80 -23.23
C GLU A 366 -8.05 -2.44 -22.20
N ILE A 367 -7.78 -2.60 -20.89
CA ILE A 367 -8.78 -2.38 -19.85
C ILE A 367 -8.90 -0.87 -19.57
N GLN A 368 -9.93 -0.23 -20.08
CA GLN A 368 -10.12 1.23 -19.93
C GLN A 368 -11.02 1.62 -18.77
N GLN A 369 -11.69 0.66 -18.13
CA GLN A 369 -12.61 0.89 -17.01
C GLN A 369 -12.41 -0.16 -15.92
N PRO A 370 -12.62 0.19 -14.65
CA PRO A 370 -12.67 -0.79 -13.57
C PRO A 370 -13.78 -1.83 -13.82
N PRO A 371 -13.58 -3.09 -13.40
CA PRO A 371 -14.59 -4.13 -13.50
C PRO A 371 -15.79 -3.90 -12.57
N LEU A 372 -16.87 -4.66 -12.78
CA LEU A 372 -18.10 -4.55 -11.99
C LEU A 372 -17.93 -4.84 -10.50
N ASP A 373 -16.96 -5.67 -10.14
CA ASP A 373 -16.64 -6.02 -8.74
C ASP A 373 -15.61 -5.06 -8.11
N ALA A 374 -15.19 -4.01 -8.83
CA ALA A 374 -14.27 -3.01 -8.31
C ALA A 374 -14.93 -2.20 -7.20
N GLN A 375 -14.18 -1.99 -6.12
CA GLN A 375 -14.61 -1.13 -5.03
C GLN A 375 -14.73 0.32 -5.49
N THR A 376 -15.54 1.11 -4.77
CA THR A 376 -15.76 2.51 -5.15
C THR A 376 -14.44 3.29 -5.25
N TRP A 377 -13.51 3.07 -4.32
CA TRP A 377 -12.19 3.71 -4.30
C TRP A 377 -11.29 3.37 -5.50
N GLU A 378 -11.50 2.23 -6.16
CA GLU A 378 -10.66 1.78 -7.28
C GLU A 378 -10.81 2.68 -8.51
N HIS A 379 -11.94 3.35 -8.68
CA HIS A 379 -12.26 4.07 -9.91
C HIS A 379 -11.31 5.24 -10.17
N TRP A 380 -11.16 6.14 -9.20
CA TRP A 380 -10.26 7.28 -9.35
C TRP A 380 -8.79 6.88 -9.17
N CYS A 381 -8.49 5.85 -8.37
CA CYS A 381 -7.14 5.30 -8.30
C CYS A 381 -6.70 4.72 -9.66
N TYR A 382 -7.62 4.03 -10.36
CA TYR A 382 -7.36 3.49 -11.68
C TYR A 382 -7.21 4.58 -12.73
N PHE A 383 -8.04 5.62 -12.67
CA PHE A 383 -7.88 6.79 -13.52
C PHE A 383 -6.51 7.46 -13.32
N CYS A 384 -6.06 7.63 -12.06
CA CYS A 384 -4.74 8.14 -11.73
C CYS A 384 -3.61 7.22 -12.23
N LEU A 385 -3.78 5.90 -12.14
CA LEU A 385 -2.84 4.92 -12.71
C LEU A 385 -2.69 5.12 -14.22
N LEU A 386 -3.80 5.15 -14.95
CA LEU A 386 -3.79 5.36 -16.40
C LEU A 386 -3.17 6.71 -16.77
N ALA A 387 -3.47 7.76 -16.00
CA ALA A 387 -2.86 9.08 -16.18
C ALA A 387 -1.34 9.05 -15.93
N SER A 388 -0.87 8.33 -14.91
CA SER A 388 0.55 8.13 -14.61
C SER A 388 1.25 7.38 -15.74
N HIS A 389 0.68 6.28 -16.23
CA HIS A 389 1.23 5.52 -17.37
C HIS A 389 1.26 6.34 -18.66
N ALA A 390 0.23 7.14 -18.91
CA ALA A 390 0.21 8.07 -20.05
C ALA A 390 1.27 9.16 -19.90
N HIS A 391 1.47 9.70 -18.69
CA HIS A 391 2.53 10.66 -18.39
C HIS A 391 3.92 10.12 -18.70
N SER A 392 4.19 8.86 -18.34
CA SER A 392 5.45 8.18 -18.63
C SER A 392 5.57 7.66 -20.07
N GLY A 393 4.56 7.84 -20.92
CA GLY A 393 4.57 7.40 -22.31
C GLY A 393 4.48 5.87 -22.48
N PHE A 394 3.85 5.18 -21.53
CA PHE A 394 3.58 3.75 -21.58
C PHE A 394 2.22 3.45 -22.23
N GLU A 395 1.21 4.27 -21.96
CA GLU A 395 -0.15 4.06 -22.45
C GLU A 395 -0.76 5.31 -23.08
N SER A 396 -1.91 5.13 -23.75
CA SER A 396 -2.72 6.24 -24.22
C SER A 396 -3.43 6.97 -23.08
N LEU A 397 -3.81 8.24 -23.31
CA LEU A 397 -4.56 9.03 -22.35
C LEU A 397 -5.91 8.38 -22.02
N PRO A 398 -6.29 8.29 -20.72
CA PRO A 398 -7.61 7.80 -20.35
C PRO A 398 -8.71 8.77 -20.80
N SER A 399 -9.90 8.22 -21.05
CA SER A 399 -11.08 9.03 -21.37
C SER A 399 -11.50 9.89 -20.18
N ILE A 400 -11.61 11.20 -20.38
CA ILE A 400 -12.04 12.16 -19.35
C ILE A 400 -13.56 12.25 -19.20
N SER A 401 -14.34 11.73 -20.17
CA SER A 401 -15.79 11.94 -20.23
C SER A 401 -16.53 11.43 -18.98
N GLY A 402 -16.25 10.19 -18.57
CA GLY A 402 -16.83 9.60 -17.37
C GLY A 402 -16.48 10.40 -16.11
N PHE A 403 -15.22 10.79 -15.96
CA PHE A 403 -14.76 11.59 -14.83
C PHE A 403 -15.43 12.97 -14.78
N VAL A 404 -15.55 13.67 -15.92
CA VAL A 404 -16.22 14.98 -16.00
C VAL A 404 -17.73 14.88 -15.69
N ASP A 405 -18.39 13.80 -16.13
CA ASP A 405 -19.82 13.59 -15.92
C ASP A 405 -20.21 13.29 -14.47
N GLU A 406 -19.26 12.84 -13.64
CA GLU A 406 -19.45 12.64 -12.20
C GLU A 406 -19.76 13.96 -11.47
N TRP A 407 -19.21 15.08 -11.93
CA TRP A 407 -19.39 16.42 -11.33
C TRP A 407 -20.73 17.07 -11.66
N LYS A 408 -21.53 16.48 -12.56
CA LYS A 408 -22.88 16.94 -12.88
C LYS A 408 -23.89 16.42 -11.86
N ILE A 409 -24.03 17.10 -10.74
CA ILE A 409 -24.89 16.66 -9.63
C ILE A 409 -26.07 17.62 -9.49
N SER A 410 -27.29 17.14 -9.69
CA SER A 410 -28.52 17.83 -9.25
C SER A 410 -28.75 17.63 -7.74
N TYR A 411 -29.70 18.37 -7.16
CA TYR A 411 -30.08 18.19 -5.75
C TYR A 411 -30.55 16.75 -5.49
N GLU A 412 -31.38 16.20 -6.38
CA GLU A 412 -31.85 14.81 -6.27
C GLU A 412 -30.72 13.78 -6.45
N ASP A 413 -29.76 14.06 -7.34
CA ASP A 413 -28.58 13.19 -7.53
C ASP A 413 -27.71 13.12 -6.29
N TRP A 414 -27.57 14.23 -5.55
CA TRP A 414 -26.76 14.33 -4.33
C TRP A 414 -27.26 13.35 -3.26
N HIS A 415 -28.57 13.30 -3.03
CA HIS A 415 -29.21 12.39 -2.09
C HIS A 415 -29.34 10.96 -2.62
N GLY A 416 -29.12 10.77 -3.92
CA GLY A 416 -29.19 9.48 -4.59
C GLY A 416 -27.86 8.73 -4.64
N GLU A 417 -27.84 7.71 -5.49
CA GLU A 417 -26.67 6.87 -5.74
C GLU A 417 -25.49 7.66 -6.32
N LYS A 418 -25.76 8.71 -7.09
CA LYS A 418 -24.73 9.46 -7.78
C LYS A 418 -23.88 10.28 -6.79
N GLY A 419 -24.50 11.02 -5.88
CA GLY A 419 -23.81 11.77 -4.83
C GLY A 419 -23.02 10.85 -3.91
N ARG A 420 -23.63 9.77 -3.43
CA ARG A 420 -22.94 8.76 -2.60
C ARG A 420 -21.68 8.21 -3.27
N ARG A 421 -21.78 7.78 -4.53
CA ARG A 421 -20.61 7.29 -5.29
C ARG A 421 -19.54 8.36 -5.46
N LEU A 422 -19.90 9.61 -5.75
CA LEU A 422 -18.94 10.70 -5.88
C LEU A 422 -18.16 10.91 -4.57
N THR A 423 -18.87 10.98 -3.44
CA THR A 423 -18.24 11.13 -2.12
C THR A 423 -17.34 9.95 -1.78
N GLU A 424 -17.80 8.72 -1.99
CA GLU A 424 -17.02 7.51 -1.73
C GLU A 424 -15.76 7.44 -2.62
N ARG A 425 -15.85 7.80 -3.91
CA ARG A 425 -14.71 7.85 -4.84
C ARG A 425 -13.69 8.90 -4.45
N ALA A 426 -14.16 10.06 -3.97
CA ALA A 426 -13.33 11.18 -3.56
C ALA A 426 -12.69 11.00 -2.18
N SER A 427 -13.18 10.08 -1.35
CA SER A 427 -12.79 9.93 0.06
C SER A 427 -11.28 9.86 0.31
N LEU A 428 -10.51 9.23 -0.58
CA LEU A 428 -9.05 9.17 -0.50
C LEU A 428 -8.38 10.52 -0.80
N PHE A 429 -8.98 11.29 -1.71
CA PHE A 429 -8.44 12.49 -2.32
C PHE A 429 -8.69 13.74 -1.46
N THR A 430 -9.73 13.73 -0.62
CA THR A 430 -10.01 14.83 0.31
C THR A 430 -9.10 14.85 1.54
N LEU A 431 -8.35 13.77 1.78
CA LEU A 431 -7.36 13.62 2.86
C LEU A 431 -6.00 14.29 2.56
N GLY A 432 -5.78 14.74 1.33
CA GLY A 432 -4.54 15.38 0.90
C GLY A 432 -4.17 16.60 1.73
N LYS A 433 -2.91 16.68 2.16
CA LYS A 433 -2.37 17.80 2.95
C LYS A 433 -1.61 18.83 2.12
N GLU A 434 -1.15 18.45 0.94
CA GLU A 434 -0.36 19.29 0.04
C GLU A 434 -1.25 19.90 -1.05
N MET A 435 -0.90 21.12 -1.50
CA MET A 435 -1.70 21.88 -2.47
C MET A 435 -0.88 22.18 -3.74
N PRO A 436 -1.31 21.72 -4.93
CA PRO A 436 -2.51 20.91 -5.19
C PRO A 436 -2.34 19.42 -4.86
N GLY A 437 -1.10 18.95 -4.63
CA GLY A 437 -0.76 17.57 -4.30
C GLY A 437 -0.72 16.63 -5.51
N MET A 438 0.01 15.51 -5.38
CA MET A 438 0.21 14.51 -6.45
C MET A 438 -1.10 14.00 -7.05
N HIS A 439 -2.10 13.76 -6.21
CA HIS A 439 -3.39 13.24 -6.63
C HIS A 439 -4.13 14.19 -7.59
N ALA A 440 -4.11 15.50 -7.32
CA ALA A 440 -4.69 16.49 -8.21
C ALA A 440 -3.93 16.59 -9.53
N HIS A 441 -2.59 16.45 -9.49
CA HIS A 441 -1.77 16.41 -10.71
C HIS A 441 -2.11 15.21 -11.61
N LEU A 442 -2.30 14.03 -11.03
CA LEU A 442 -2.68 12.84 -11.79
C LEU A 442 -4.10 12.94 -12.36
N LEU A 443 -5.07 13.45 -11.59
CA LEU A 443 -6.43 13.70 -12.07
C LEU A 443 -6.47 14.78 -13.19
N ALA A 444 -5.61 15.79 -13.09
CA ALA A 444 -5.52 16.88 -14.05
C ALA A 444 -4.83 16.48 -15.37
N TYR A 445 -3.87 15.55 -15.34
CA TYR A 445 -2.99 15.27 -16.49
C TYR A 445 -3.76 14.95 -17.79
N PRO A 446 -4.80 14.09 -17.80
CA PRO A 446 -5.58 13.84 -19.01
C PRO A 446 -6.34 15.08 -19.52
N ILE A 447 -6.77 15.97 -18.63
CA ILE A 447 -7.45 17.22 -18.98
C ILE A 447 -6.45 18.20 -19.60
N VAL A 448 -5.24 18.33 -19.04
CA VAL A 448 -4.15 19.18 -19.57
C VAL A 448 -3.79 18.82 -21.01
N ARG A 449 -3.88 17.53 -21.35
CA ARG A 449 -3.58 17.01 -22.70
C ARG A 449 -4.75 17.09 -23.68
N SER A 450 -5.92 17.56 -23.24
CA SER A 450 -7.07 17.81 -24.11
C SER A 450 -6.90 19.09 -24.94
N THR A 451 -7.83 19.34 -25.86
CA THR A 451 -7.79 20.54 -26.73
C THR A 451 -8.08 21.85 -25.98
N ASN A 452 -9.00 21.82 -25.01
CA ASN A 452 -9.48 23.00 -24.27
C ASN A 452 -9.56 22.70 -22.75
N PRO A 453 -8.42 22.54 -22.05
CA PRO A 453 -8.40 22.26 -20.60
C PRO A 453 -9.20 23.27 -19.77
N THR A 454 -9.12 24.55 -20.13
CA THR A 454 -9.84 25.64 -19.41
C THR A 454 -11.36 25.46 -19.48
N GLU A 455 -11.90 25.19 -20.67
CA GLU A 455 -13.34 24.99 -20.89
C GLU A 455 -13.86 23.76 -20.16
N ILE A 456 -13.07 22.68 -20.10
CA ILE A 456 -13.43 21.46 -19.38
C ILE A 456 -13.54 21.73 -17.88
N TRP A 457 -12.54 22.40 -17.30
CA TRP A 457 -12.59 22.74 -15.88
C TRP A 457 -13.74 23.69 -15.57
N GLU A 458 -13.95 24.72 -16.39
CA GLU A 458 -15.09 25.66 -16.25
C GLU A 458 -16.42 24.91 -16.24
N LYS A 459 -16.61 23.98 -17.18
CA LYS A 459 -17.81 23.14 -17.25
C LYS A 459 -18.00 22.29 -16.00
N MET A 460 -16.94 21.72 -15.45
CA MET A 460 -17.01 20.97 -14.18
C MET A 460 -17.41 21.89 -13.02
N TRP A 461 -16.79 23.07 -12.92
CA TRP A 461 -17.12 24.06 -11.90
C TRP A 461 -18.59 24.48 -12.00
N ILE A 462 -19.07 24.87 -13.18
CA ILE A 462 -20.48 25.24 -13.38
C ILE A 462 -21.41 24.07 -13.03
N SER A 463 -21.06 22.84 -13.41
CA SER A 463 -21.85 21.65 -13.13
C SER A 463 -21.94 21.29 -11.64
N ALA A 464 -20.97 21.74 -10.84
CA ALA A 464 -20.94 21.57 -9.39
C ALA A 464 -21.77 22.63 -8.62
N TYR A 465 -22.67 23.36 -9.28
CA TYR A 465 -23.51 24.41 -8.68
C TYR A 465 -24.28 23.93 -7.44
N THR A 466 -24.91 22.76 -7.50
CA THR A 466 -25.61 22.17 -6.34
C THR A 466 -24.71 22.01 -5.12
N LEU A 467 -23.42 21.67 -5.31
CA LEU A 467 -22.50 21.54 -4.19
C LEU A 467 -22.24 22.90 -3.54
N ARG A 468 -22.18 23.98 -4.32
CA ARG A 468 -22.02 25.35 -3.77
C ARG A 468 -23.25 25.78 -2.98
N GLU A 469 -24.44 25.53 -3.50
CA GLU A 469 -25.71 25.77 -2.79
C GLU A 469 -25.76 25.02 -1.46
N LEU A 470 -25.34 23.75 -1.44
CA LEU A 470 -25.25 22.95 -0.21
C LEU A 470 -24.26 23.55 0.80
N VAL A 471 -23.15 24.12 0.35
CA VAL A 471 -22.19 24.79 1.24
C VAL A 471 -22.74 26.11 1.78
N GLU A 472 -23.48 26.88 0.98
CA GLU A 472 -24.04 28.17 1.40
C GLU A 472 -25.25 28.00 2.32
N PHE A 473 -26.22 27.20 1.91
CA PHE A 473 -27.53 27.12 2.55
C PHE A 473 -27.72 25.89 3.44
N GLY A 474 -26.79 24.94 3.39
CA GLY A 474 -26.94 23.67 4.10
C GLY A 474 -27.90 22.72 3.39
N ASP A 475 -28.29 21.67 4.10
CA ASP A 475 -29.14 20.60 3.58
C ASP A 475 -30.47 20.58 4.34
N SER A 476 -31.51 21.14 3.70
CA SER A 476 -32.83 21.34 4.33
C SER A 476 -33.54 20.05 4.72
N ASP A 477 -33.18 18.92 4.11
CA ASP A 477 -33.89 17.65 4.27
C ASP A 477 -33.28 16.74 5.35
N VAL A 478 -32.18 17.16 6.00
CA VAL A 478 -31.40 16.30 6.89
C VAL A 478 -31.42 16.80 8.34
N GLN A 479 -32.40 16.34 9.14
CA GLN A 479 -32.54 16.72 10.56
C GLN A 479 -31.45 16.20 11.52
N LYS A 480 -30.49 15.37 11.07
CA LYS A 480 -29.44 14.77 11.94
C LYS A 480 -27.99 14.88 11.45
N ASN A 481 -27.76 15.12 10.15
CA ASN A 481 -26.45 15.05 9.49
C ASN A 481 -26.14 16.25 8.56
N GLU A 482 -26.84 17.38 8.69
CA GLU A 482 -26.66 18.58 7.84
C GLU A 482 -25.19 19.05 7.77
N PHE A 483 -24.49 19.02 8.91
CA PHE A 483 -23.07 19.36 8.99
C PHE A 483 -22.18 18.43 8.15
N SER A 484 -22.54 17.14 8.05
CA SER A 484 -21.77 16.16 7.26
C SER A 484 -21.93 16.42 5.76
N ALA A 485 -23.13 16.76 5.29
CA ALA A 485 -23.39 17.04 3.88
C ALA A 485 -22.65 18.31 3.42
N ARG A 486 -22.75 19.38 4.23
CA ARG A 486 -22.04 20.66 3.98
C ARG A 486 -20.52 20.45 3.94
N SER A 487 -19.98 19.67 4.87
CA SER A 487 -18.54 19.33 4.91
C SER A 487 -18.10 18.55 3.67
N SER A 488 -18.83 17.50 3.28
CA SER A 488 -18.49 16.70 2.10
C SER A 488 -18.58 17.51 0.81
N ALA A 489 -19.59 18.37 0.64
CA ALA A 489 -19.70 19.26 -0.51
C ALA A 489 -18.52 20.24 -0.58
N SER A 490 -18.13 20.83 0.56
CA SER A 490 -16.99 21.76 0.63
C SER A 490 -15.67 21.08 0.28
N GLU A 491 -15.43 19.87 0.80
CA GLU A 491 -14.23 19.08 0.46
C GLU A 491 -14.16 18.71 -1.02
N LEU A 492 -15.29 18.35 -1.64
CA LEU A 492 -15.38 18.05 -3.06
C LEU A 492 -15.10 19.29 -3.93
N LEU A 493 -15.66 20.45 -3.57
CA LEU A 493 -15.39 21.71 -4.27
C LEU A 493 -13.93 22.12 -4.15
N PHE A 494 -13.33 21.93 -2.96
CA PHE A 494 -11.91 22.19 -2.76
C PHE A 494 -11.04 21.25 -3.63
N LEU A 495 -11.38 19.96 -3.70
CA LEU A 495 -10.70 19.03 -4.60
C LEU A 495 -10.82 19.44 -6.07
N LEU A 496 -12.01 19.85 -6.51
CA LEU A 496 -12.23 20.36 -7.87
C LEU A 496 -11.37 21.59 -8.17
N PHE A 497 -11.25 22.48 -7.19
CA PHE A 497 -10.35 23.62 -7.28
C PHE A 497 -8.88 23.18 -7.37
N SER A 498 -8.43 22.25 -6.53
CA SER A 498 -7.07 21.70 -6.56
C SER A 498 -6.73 21.05 -7.91
N ILE A 499 -7.68 20.36 -8.54
CA ILE A 499 -7.53 19.83 -9.90
C ILE A 499 -7.31 20.99 -10.89
N GLY A 500 -8.10 22.06 -10.80
CA GLY A 500 -7.94 23.25 -11.64
C GLY A 500 -6.58 23.93 -11.48
N LEU A 501 -6.10 24.04 -10.24
CA LEU A 501 -4.76 24.53 -9.94
C LEU A 501 -3.67 23.63 -10.53
N ALA A 502 -3.84 22.31 -10.47
CA ALA A 502 -2.93 21.35 -11.06
C ALA A 502 -2.94 21.38 -12.60
N ILE A 503 -4.10 21.67 -13.23
CA ILE A 503 -4.19 21.93 -14.67
C ILE A 503 -3.35 23.16 -15.01
N PHE A 504 -3.53 24.26 -14.27
CA PHE A 504 -2.79 25.50 -14.46
C PHE A 504 -1.28 25.27 -14.32
N ASP A 505 -0.84 24.59 -13.26
CA ASP A 505 0.59 24.35 -13.00
C ASP A 505 1.26 23.55 -14.12
N GLN A 506 0.64 22.45 -14.55
CA GLN A 506 1.20 21.58 -15.60
C GLN A 506 1.21 22.26 -16.98
N ALA A 507 0.14 22.96 -17.33
CA ALA A 507 0.05 23.62 -18.63
C ALA A 507 0.91 24.90 -18.71
N SER A 508 1.09 25.62 -17.60
CA SER A 508 1.90 26.85 -17.57
C SER A 508 3.38 26.58 -17.87
N GLY A 509 3.92 25.43 -17.44
CA GLY A 509 5.29 25.00 -17.74
C GLY A 509 5.57 24.77 -19.23
N GLU A 510 4.53 24.65 -20.06
CA GLU A 510 4.65 24.45 -21.51
C GLU A 510 4.41 25.76 -22.30
N CYS A 511 4.24 26.90 -21.62
CA CYS A 511 4.10 28.21 -22.23
C CYS A 511 5.47 28.79 -22.62
N TYR A 512 5.52 29.56 -23.70
CA TYR A 512 6.74 30.19 -24.23
C TYR A 512 6.58 31.69 -24.53
N ASP A 513 5.34 32.20 -24.54
CA ASP A 513 5.04 33.62 -24.68
C ASP A 513 3.65 33.88 -24.10
N SER A 514 3.51 35.01 -23.43
CA SER A 514 2.25 35.51 -22.86
C SER A 514 1.14 35.54 -23.89
N LYS A 515 1.42 35.82 -25.17
CA LYS A 515 0.40 35.90 -26.24
C LYS A 515 0.07 34.55 -26.89
N SER A 516 0.79 33.48 -26.54
CA SER A 516 0.51 32.15 -27.10
C SER A 516 -0.91 31.69 -26.76
N PRO A 517 -1.57 30.88 -27.61
CA PRO A 517 -2.91 30.37 -27.33
C PRO A 517 -3.00 29.65 -25.99
N LYS A 518 -1.95 28.90 -25.62
CA LYS A 518 -1.86 28.18 -24.35
C LYS A 518 -1.76 29.14 -23.15
N ALA A 519 -0.93 30.18 -23.24
CA ALA A 519 -0.83 31.19 -22.20
C ALA A 519 -2.14 31.98 -22.02
N ARG A 520 -2.85 32.29 -23.11
CA ARG A 520 -4.19 32.91 -23.04
C ARG A 520 -5.23 32.00 -22.38
N GLN A 521 -5.21 30.70 -22.68
CA GLN A 521 -6.06 29.72 -21.99
C GLN A 521 -5.74 29.64 -20.50
N MET A 522 -4.45 29.67 -20.12
CA MET A 522 -4.04 29.61 -18.71
C MET A 522 -4.32 30.90 -17.96
N ALA A 523 -4.21 32.06 -18.60
CA ALA A 523 -4.65 33.33 -18.02
C ALA A 523 -6.17 33.33 -17.77
N ALA A 524 -6.96 32.80 -18.72
CA ALA A 524 -8.40 32.62 -18.52
C ALA A 524 -8.73 31.62 -17.41
N LEU A 525 -8.00 30.49 -17.34
CA LEU A 525 -8.17 29.53 -16.24
C LEU A 525 -7.85 30.15 -14.88
N HIS A 526 -6.76 30.92 -14.79
CA HIS A 526 -6.41 31.64 -13.56
C HIS A 526 -7.50 32.63 -13.13
N GLN A 527 -8.10 33.36 -14.08
CA GLN A 527 -9.23 34.24 -13.80
C GLN A 527 -10.44 33.46 -13.25
N LEU A 528 -10.78 32.32 -13.85
CA LEU A 528 -11.87 31.46 -13.40
C LEU A 528 -11.60 30.86 -12.01
N LEU A 529 -10.37 30.42 -11.75
CA LEU A 529 -9.92 29.94 -10.45
C LEU A 529 -10.00 31.04 -9.38
N ALA A 530 -9.64 32.28 -9.74
CA ALA A 530 -9.76 33.42 -8.84
C ALA A 530 -11.22 33.71 -8.50
N SER A 531 -12.11 33.73 -9.50
CA SER A 531 -13.55 33.86 -9.29
C SER A 531 -14.10 32.77 -8.36
N ALA A 532 -13.69 31.52 -8.56
CA ALA A 532 -14.08 30.40 -7.71
C ALA A 532 -13.60 30.57 -6.26
N ILE A 533 -12.35 30.99 -6.03
CA ILE A 533 -11.86 31.26 -4.67
C ILE A 533 -12.60 32.43 -4.02
N PHE A 534 -12.86 33.52 -4.76
CA PHE A 534 -13.61 34.66 -4.21
C PHE A 534 -15.02 34.24 -3.81
N GLU A 535 -15.72 33.50 -4.67
CA GLU A 535 -17.04 32.91 -4.38
C GLU A 535 -16.99 32.03 -3.12
N MET A 536 -16.05 31.09 -3.05
CA MET A 536 -15.96 30.15 -1.92
C MET A 536 -15.50 30.81 -0.61
N ASN A 537 -14.73 31.89 -0.64
CA ASN A 537 -14.39 32.63 0.59
C ASN A 537 -15.60 33.38 1.18
N GLU A 538 -16.58 33.75 0.37
CA GLU A 538 -17.83 34.35 0.85
C GLU A 538 -18.82 33.27 1.35
N ILE A 539 -18.86 32.11 0.68
CA ILE A 539 -19.82 31.02 0.95
C ILE A 539 -19.34 30.06 2.06
N ASP A 540 -18.06 29.66 2.07
CA ASP A 540 -17.48 28.75 3.08
C ASP A 540 -16.69 29.52 4.14
N ASP A 541 -17.44 30.17 5.03
CA ASP A 541 -16.90 30.97 6.12
C ASP A 541 -16.41 30.15 7.33
N THR A 542 -16.63 28.82 7.33
CA THR A 542 -16.54 27.99 8.55
C THR A 542 -15.89 26.61 8.39
N LEU A 543 -16.11 25.87 7.30
CA LEU A 543 -15.74 24.43 7.24
C LEU A 543 -14.32 24.21 6.73
N THR A 544 -14.01 24.74 5.55
CA THR A 544 -12.69 24.60 4.92
C THR A 544 -12.01 25.95 4.65
N ARG A 545 -12.44 26.99 5.38
CA ARG A 545 -11.90 28.36 5.31
C ARG A 545 -10.36 28.44 5.27
N ASP A 546 -9.67 27.71 6.15
CA ASP A 546 -8.19 27.75 6.19
C ASP A 546 -7.56 27.17 4.90
N LYS A 547 -8.22 26.17 4.30
CA LYS A 547 -7.81 25.59 3.02
C LYS A 547 -8.04 26.60 1.88
N TRP A 548 -9.20 27.27 1.83
CA TRP A 548 -9.50 28.31 0.82
C TRP A 548 -8.60 29.54 0.93
N ARG A 549 -8.22 29.95 2.15
CA ARG A 549 -7.21 31.01 2.38
C ARG A 549 -5.83 30.60 1.89
N THR A 550 -5.44 29.36 2.14
CA THR A 550 -4.18 28.82 1.62
C THR A 550 -4.21 28.74 0.08
N ALA A 551 -5.33 28.33 -0.51
CA ALA A 551 -5.56 28.33 -1.96
C ALA A 551 -5.44 29.73 -2.58
N PHE A 552 -6.01 30.74 -1.90
CA PHE A 552 -5.90 32.14 -2.28
C PHE A 552 -4.43 32.60 -2.36
N GLN A 553 -3.66 32.34 -1.30
CA GLN A 553 -2.23 32.68 -1.25
C GLN A 553 -1.47 31.99 -2.39
N HIS A 554 -1.75 30.70 -2.62
CA HIS A 554 -1.16 29.91 -3.69
C HIS A 554 -1.46 30.47 -5.10
N LEU A 555 -2.66 31.00 -5.34
CA LEU A 555 -3.04 31.58 -6.62
C LEU A 555 -2.40 32.95 -6.85
N ALA A 556 -2.26 33.76 -5.79
CA ALA A 556 -1.52 35.02 -5.83
C ALA A 556 -0.02 34.82 -6.10
N ILE A 557 0.60 33.84 -5.43
CA ILE A 557 2.01 33.48 -5.64
C ILE A 557 2.24 32.94 -7.07
N ARG A 558 1.33 32.10 -7.59
CA ARG A 558 1.42 31.63 -8.98
C ARG A 558 1.25 32.76 -9.99
N ARG A 559 0.34 33.72 -9.71
CA ARG A 559 0.21 34.92 -10.55
C ARG A 559 1.54 35.65 -10.66
N LEU A 560 2.24 35.82 -9.54
CA LEU A 560 3.57 36.43 -9.46
C LEU A 560 4.62 35.63 -10.26
N ILE A 561 4.74 34.33 -10.00
CA ILE A 561 5.77 33.46 -10.59
C ILE A 561 5.68 33.47 -12.13
N TRP A 562 4.48 33.44 -12.69
CA TRP A 562 4.28 33.34 -14.13
C TRP A 562 4.08 34.70 -14.85
N GLU A 563 4.20 35.83 -14.14
CA GLU A 563 4.08 37.18 -14.71
C GLU A 563 5.39 37.69 -15.32
N LYS A 564 6.55 37.40 -14.69
CA LYS A 564 7.86 37.89 -15.15
C LYS A 564 9.01 36.89 -14.96
N PRO A 565 9.92 36.74 -15.93
CA PRO A 565 11.11 35.88 -15.83
C PRO A 565 12.20 36.40 -14.87
N GLU A 566 12.09 37.62 -14.36
CA GLU A 566 13.05 38.19 -13.39
C GLU A 566 12.91 37.55 -11.98
N CYS A 567 11.78 36.89 -11.69
CA CYS A 567 11.62 36.04 -10.50
C CYS A 567 12.33 34.69 -10.76
N ASN A 568 13.35 34.37 -9.97
CA ASN A 568 14.32 33.29 -10.22
C ASN A 568 13.75 31.92 -10.64
N HIS A 569 14.58 31.21 -11.42
CA HIS A 569 14.59 29.79 -11.82
C HIS A 569 13.94 29.40 -13.14
N LEU A 570 13.12 30.25 -13.78
CA LEU A 570 12.57 29.97 -15.10
C LEU A 570 13.47 30.55 -16.20
N PRO A 571 13.68 29.84 -17.34
CA PRO A 571 14.35 30.42 -18.50
C PRO A 571 13.67 31.74 -18.90
N GLU A 572 14.44 32.74 -19.35
CA GLU A 572 13.99 34.11 -19.69
C GLU A 572 12.78 34.20 -20.67
N SER A 573 12.31 33.08 -21.21
CA SER A 573 11.24 32.97 -22.20
C SER A 573 9.88 32.54 -21.65
N ILE A 574 9.74 32.08 -20.40
CA ILE A 574 8.44 31.54 -19.94
C ILE A 574 7.63 32.61 -19.21
N SER A 575 6.61 33.14 -19.88
CA SER A 575 5.61 34.04 -19.30
C SER A 575 4.22 33.61 -19.71
N VAL A 576 3.31 33.48 -18.74
CA VAL A 576 1.89 33.14 -18.99
C VAL A 576 1.06 34.41 -19.09
N PHE A 577 1.32 35.37 -18.20
CA PHE A 577 0.48 36.55 -18.06
C PHE A 577 1.05 37.77 -18.79
N SER A 578 0.14 38.59 -19.28
CA SER A 578 0.38 39.96 -19.73
C SER A 578 0.02 40.94 -18.61
N SER A 579 0.54 42.17 -18.68
CA SER A 579 0.23 43.22 -17.71
C SER A 579 -1.26 43.62 -17.65
N THR A 580 -2.05 43.26 -18.67
CA THR A 580 -3.49 43.53 -18.72
C THR A 580 -4.34 42.40 -18.15
N ASP A 581 -3.75 41.23 -17.86
CA ASP A 581 -4.51 40.09 -17.34
C ASP A 581 -4.88 40.29 -15.89
N LYS A 582 -6.14 39.94 -15.59
CA LYS A 582 -6.76 40.11 -14.28
C LYS A 582 -7.19 38.75 -13.72
N PRO A 583 -7.11 38.56 -12.38
CA PRO A 583 -6.55 39.49 -11.40
C PRO A 583 -5.01 39.57 -11.45
N ALA A 584 -4.47 40.77 -11.22
CA ALA A 584 -3.06 41.01 -10.93
C ALA A 584 -2.76 40.76 -9.44
N VAL A 585 -1.48 40.65 -9.07
CA VAL A 585 -1.08 40.44 -7.66
C VAL A 585 -1.64 41.52 -6.73
N SER A 586 -1.70 42.78 -7.19
CA SER A 586 -2.27 43.89 -6.42
C SER A 586 -3.77 43.74 -6.16
N ASP A 587 -4.52 43.10 -7.07
CA ASP A 587 -5.96 42.86 -6.88
C ASP A 587 -6.20 41.86 -5.73
N TYR A 588 -5.34 40.84 -5.61
CA TYR A 588 -5.38 39.91 -4.46
C TYR A 588 -5.11 40.63 -3.14
N LEU A 589 -4.06 41.46 -3.08
CA LEU A 589 -3.74 42.22 -1.86
C LEU A 589 -4.85 43.21 -1.49
N LEU A 590 -5.45 43.86 -2.49
CA LEU A 590 -6.57 44.77 -2.29
C LEU A 590 -7.78 44.06 -1.67
N TYR A 591 -8.07 42.83 -2.10
CA TYR A 591 -9.18 42.03 -1.56
C TYR A 591 -8.99 41.71 -0.06
N ILE A 592 -7.78 41.31 0.35
CA ILE A 592 -7.49 40.92 1.74
C ILE A 592 -7.02 42.08 2.64
N ARG A 593 -6.98 43.33 2.14
CA ARG A 593 -6.44 44.48 2.88
C ARG A 593 -7.06 44.70 4.27
N GLY A 594 -8.30 44.25 4.47
CA GLY A 594 -9.03 44.35 5.74
C GLY A 594 -8.62 43.29 6.77
N ASP A 595 -8.09 42.14 6.33
CA ASP A 595 -7.56 41.09 7.20
C ASP A 595 -6.04 41.23 7.27
N VAL A 596 -5.58 42.07 8.21
CA VAL A 596 -4.16 42.41 8.35
C VAL A 596 -3.26 41.20 8.60
N TYR A 597 -3.78 40.11 9.16
CA TYR A 597 -3.01 38.89 9.40
C TYR A 597 -2.78 38.10 8.10
N GLU A 598 -3.86 37.82 7.36
CA GLU A 598 -3.77 37.16 6.05
C GLU A 598 -2.98 37.99 5.04
N LEU A 599 -3.11 39.32 5.13
CA LEU A 599 -2.31 40.25 4.33
C LEU A 599 -0.82 40.05 4.55
N LEU A 600 -0.35 40.01 5.80
CA LEU A 600 1.08 39.83 6.08
C LEU A 600 1.58 38.45 5.66
N LEU A 601 0.79 37.38 5.83
CA LEU A 601 1.15 36.05 5.33
C LEU A 601 1.30 36.04 3.81
N THR A 602 0.37 36.67 3.10
CA THR A 602 0.41 36.76 1.62
C THR A 602 1.60 37.60 1.16
N VAL A 603 1.85 38.75 1.81
CA VAL A 603 3.01 39.61 1.51
C VAL A 603 4.33 38.88 1.78
N GLN A 604 4.45 38.11 2.87
CA GLN A 604 5.62 37.29 3.13
C GLN A 604 5.80 36.25 2.03
N GLY A 605 4.73 35.55 1.63
CA GLY A 605 4.76 34.57 0.54
C GLY A 605 5.22 35.18 -0.79
N ILE A 606 4.68 36.36 -1.15
CA ILE A 606 5.12 37.12 -2.33
C ILE A 606 6.60 37.48 -2.21
N ALA A 607 7.03 38.02 -1.07
CA ALA A 607 8.40 38.45 -0.85
C ALA A 607 9.41 37.30 -0.96
N LEU A 608 9.08 36.12 -0.44
CA LEU A 608 9.92 34.92 -0.55
C LEU A 608 10.08 34.43 -2.00
N ASN A 609 9.14 34.77 -2.88
CA ASN A 609 9.14 34.36 -4.29
C ASN A 609 9.51 35.51 -5.26
N SER A 610 9.62 36.74 -4.77
CA SER A 610 10.00 37.92 -5.56
C SER A 610 11.49 38.22 -5.44
N THR A 611 12.13 38.55 -6.55
CA THR A 611 13.56 38.96 -6.59
C THR A 611 13.77 40.46 -6.50
N SER A 612 12.70 41.27 -6.63
CA SER A 612 12.78 42.73 -6.73
C SER A 612 11.96 43.44 -5.64
N SER A 613 12.65 44.11 -4.70
CA SER A 613 12.02 44.94 -3.68
C SER A 613 11.23 46.12 -4.27
N SER A 614 11.65 46.68 -5.41
CA SER A 614 10.93 47.77 -6.07
C SER A 614 9.61 47.31 -6.66
N PHE A 615 9.54 46.07 -7.15
CA PHE A 615 8.29 45.48 -7.64
C PHE A 615 7.30 45.23 -6.52
N LEU A 616 7.75 44.71 -5.37
CA LEU A 616 6.89 44.56 -4.20
C LEU A 616 6.36 45.92 -3.71
N GLN A 617 7.19 46.95 -3.72
CA GLN A 617 6.79 48.31 -3.38
C GLN A 617 5.70 48.84 -4.33
N GLU A 618 5.86 48.64 -5.64
CA GLU A 618 4.87 49.03 -6.65
C GLU A 618 3.52 48.32 -6.44
N ILE A 619 3.54 47.01 -6.15
CA ILE A 619 2.33 46.24 -5.85
C ILE A 619 1.63 46.79 -4.60
N LEU A 620 2.37 47.02 -3.51
CA LEU A 620 1.83 47.53 -2.25
C LEU A 620 1.24 48.93 -2.42
N GLN A 621 1.92 49.81 -3.15
CA GLN A 621 1.42 51.16 -3.47
C GLN A 621 0.16 51.09 -4.32
N THR A 622 0.13 50.24 -5.34
CA THR A 622 -1.05 50.03 -6.21
C THR A 622 -2.25 49.54 -5.41
N ALA A 623 -2.03 48.63 -4.44
CA ALA A 623 -3.07 48.14 -3.53
C ALA A 623 -3.40 49.12 -2.38
N SER A 624 -2.71 50.27 -2.29
CA SER A 624 -2.84 51.27 -1.21
C SER A 624 -2.61 50.70 0.19
N ILE A 625 -1.54 49.91 0.35
CA ILE A 625 -1.23 49.19 1.60
C ILE A 625 -0.05 49.84 2.31
N ASP A 626 -0.28 50.23 3.56
CA ASP A 626 0.78 50.62 4.51
C ASP A 626 1.20 49.39 5.32
N LEU A 627 2.35 48.81 4.94
CA LEU A 627 2.89 47.62 5.57
C LEU A 627 3.26 47.85 7.05
N ALA A 628 3.72 49.05 7.42
CA ALA A 628 4.09 49.36 8.80
C ALA A 628 2.87 49.42 9.72
N THR A 629 1.77 49.99 9.23
CA THR A 629 0.49 50.01 9.93
C THR A 629 -0.07 48.59 10.08
N ALA A 630 -0.08 47.78 9.01
CA ALA A 630 -0.54 46.40 9.07
C ALA A 630 0.29 45.53 10.04
N PHE A 631 1.62 45.69 10.02
CA PHE A 631 2.55 44.99 10.91
C PHE A 631 2.31 45.34 12.39
N THR A 632 2.10 46.63 12.68
CA THR A 632 1.79 47.08 14.05
C THR A 632 0.46 46.52 14.52
N ALA A 633 -0.57 46.50 13.66
CA ALA A 633 -1.87 45.93 13.98
C ALA A 633 -1.78 44.44 14.32
N VAL A 634 -1.02 43.66 13.55
CA VAL A 634 -0.83 42.21 13.81
C VAL A 634 -0.03 41.96 15.10
N LYS A 635 0.99 42.78 15.41
CA LYS A 635 1.69 42.73 16.71
C LYS A 635 0.70 42.88 17.87
N GLU A 636 -0.20 43.84 17.78
CA GLU A 636 -1.22 44.06 18.81
C GLU A 636 -2.23 42.89 18.87
N LEU A 637 -2.77 42.45 17.72
CA LEU A 637 -3.69 41.31 17.65
C LEU A 637 -3.10 40.02 18.25
N THR A 638 -1.80 39.78 18.03
CA THR A 638 -1.07 38.64 18.59
C THR A 638 -0.99 38.71 20.11
N LYS A 639 -0.79 39.91 20.69
CA LYS A 639 -0.82 40.11 22.15
C LYS A 639 -2.20 39.79 22.74
N PHE A 640 -3.27 40.09 22.01
CA PHE A 640 -4.63 39.78 22.44
C PHE A 640 -5.00 38.30 22.29
N SER A 641 -4.58 37.65 21.20
CA SER A 641 -4.83 36.22 20.98
C SER A 641 -3.77 35.57 20.10
N SER A 642 -2.73 35.04 20.73
CA SER A 642 -1.66 34.30 20.06
C SER A 642 -2.14 33.01 19.37
N ARG A 643 -3.28 32.46 19.82
CA ARG A 643 -3.90 31.28 19.18
C ARG A 643 -4.60 31.63 17.87
N ARG A 644 -5.28 32.79 17.80
CA ARG A 644 -6.03 33.23 16.61
C ARG A 644 -5.13 33.92 15.58
N TYR A 645 -4.08 34.58 16.05
CA TYR A 645 -3.08 35.25 15.22
C TYR A 645 -1.69 34.71 15.58
N PRO A 646 -1.39 33.45 15.21
CA PRO A 646 -0.10 32.87 15.51
C PRO A 646 0.95 33.52 14.59
N VAL A 647 1.82 34.30 15.20
CA VAL A 647 2.91 34.96 14.50
C VAL A 647 4.21 34.33 14.97
N ASN A 648 4.94 33.68 14.05
CA ASN A 648 6.25 33.12 14.38
C ASN A 648 7.34 34.20 14.26
N ASP A 649 8.45 34.03 14.98
CA ASP A 649 9.56 34.99 14.97
C ASP A 649 10.25 35.11 13.60
N ASN A 650 10.01 34.18 12.68
CA ASN A 650 10.55 34.23 11.32
C ASN A 650 9.75 35.21 10.45
N LEU A 651 8.42 35.12 10.44
CA LEU A 651 7.48 36.04 9.80
C LEU A 651 7.75 37.47 10.25
N MET A 652 7.96 37.68 11.55
CA MET A 652 8.29 39.00 12.08
C MET A 652 9.59 39.56 11.54
N ARG A 653 10.65 38.73 11.52
CA ARG A 653 11.94 39.12 10.98
C ARG A 653 11.91 39.35 9.48
N ASP A 654 11.14 38.56 8.74
CA ASP A 654 11.04 38.68 7.29
C ASP A 654 10.30 39.96 6.91
N ILE A 655 9.18 40.27 7.57
CA ILE A 655 8.45 41.53 7.36
C ILE A 655 9.28 42.74 7.82
N ASP A 656 9.97 42.66 8.96
CA ASP A 656 10.88 43.74 9.39
C ASP A 656 12.01 43.99 8.37
N LYS A 657 12.61 42.93 7.80
CA LYS A 657 13.60 43.08 6.71
C LYS A 657 12.98 43.72 5.47
N LEU A 658 11.75 43.34 5.11
CA LEU A 658 11.05 43.90 3.97
C LEU A 658 10.79 45.39 4.17
N MET A 659 10.29 45.81 5.34
CA MET A 659 10.11 47.23 5.66
C MET A 659 11.43 48.02 5.56
N ASN A 660 12.56 47.44 6.00
CA ASN A 660 13.88 48.08 5.92
C ASN A 660 14.51 48.09 4.52
N SER A 661 14.00 47.28 3.58
CA SER A 661 14.46 47.23 2.19
C SER A 661 13.55 48.00 1.21
N VAL A 662 12.36 48.37 1.68
CA VAL A 662 11.34 49.15 0.94
C VAL A 662 11.28 50.62 1.41
N GLY A 663 11.97 50.95 2.51
CA GLY A 663 12.03 52.29 3.13
C GLY A 663 13.08 53.23 2.57
#